data_AF-A0A1Q5THB8-F1
#
_entry.id   AF-A0A1Q5THB8-F1
#
_cell.length_a   1.000
_cell.length_b   1.000
_cell.length_c   1.000
_cell.angle_alpha   90.00
_cell.angle_beta   90.00
_cell.angle_gamma   90.00
#
_symmetry.space_group_name_H-M   'P 1'
#
loop_
_entity.id
_entity.type
_entity.pdbx_description
1 polymer ?
#
loop_
_entity_poly.entity_id
_entity_poly.type
_entity_poly.pdbx_seq_one_letter_code
_entity_poly.pdbx_strand_id
1 'polypeptide(L)'
;MEDDFDTGDMFKDPEGFYPEEKPPTFSEHQMLCGKTVRVRLVGSHPLYGNLLWNAGRTSSHYIEERTDELIRDKDVLEIGAAAGVPSIVSAIQGARTVVMTDYYDPDLVSNMQYNADLASEMIPKRPDSQERLHVEGYKWGNSVEPLLAYLPPANNGEPSGFDVLIMADVIYNYPEHANLVKTMQLTLKKTPEAVALVIFTPYEPWLLPQTEKFFPRAEEGGFSVTKIFQKLMDHVLFEDDPGLVILTGYPCSGLSYRANQLASLIEKAQDELLASTEPGSPAPLKSRYKVHVVPSHDKSHPRTVYDHARTEKEARGVAYARAKRVLARDSIVILDGMNYIKGWRYQLWCEAKASNTTCCVVHVGTPVDQCVANNDARLRRDEAKQKDGSSPQEVQSICTEDISSKPEESNDDEEAYTPELLNNLIFRYEEPSTHSRWDKPLFTVPWSDAEPPVADIFQALSGVVLPSAESTTETPVSNLTQSLASSTLSDLASTTTSGRAFNRGQSTRPKIIPHQATVQAVATDSGALYAMEKRTTAVVNAIRAFTQANPSAEVALAQSTHQKGIAIEVPESSIPVLIPAHVATTGTTDELAGAGGILALPKLQRMRRQWISLNRRYIGHGHGAGQGSLAIESVGDAFVRFLNHEFGGVENTDV
;
A
#
# COMPACT_ATOMS: atom_id res chain seq x y z
N MET A 1 21.13 18.94 -54.72
CA MET A 1 20.36 19.56 -53.64
C MET A 1 20.05 18.42 -52.72
N GLU A 2 20.73 18.39 -51.58
CA GLU A 2 20.46 17.44 -50.51
C GLU A 2 19.53 18.18 -49.56
N ASP A 3 18.29 17.70 -49.43
CA ASP A 3 17.32 18.28 -48.50
C ASP A 3 17.55 17.64 -47.13
N ASP A 4 18.01 18.47 -46.18
CA ASP A 4 18.29 18.08 -44.81
C ASP A 4 16.98 18.01 -44.02
N PHE A 5 16.52 16.79 -43.72
CA PHE A 5 15.30 16.57 -42.94
C PHE A 5 15.61 16.71 -41.44
N ASP A 6 15.48 17.94 -40.94
CA ASP A 6 15.49 18.20 -39.49
C ASP A 6 14.36 17.41 -38.81
N THR A 7 14.77 16.54 -37.88
CA THR A 7 13.89 15.63 -37.13
C THR A 7 13.71 16.06 -35.67
N GLY A 8 14.24 17.23 -35.27
CA GLY A 8 14.31 17.68 -33.89
C GLY A 8 12.97 18.01 -33.21
N ASP A 9 11.91 18.31 -33.97
CA ASP A 9 10.62 18.78 -33.42
C ASP A 9 9.54 17.71 -33.28
N MET A 10 9.73 16.50 -33.82
CA MET A 10 8.69 15.45 -33.81
C MET A 10 8.52 14.73 -32.45
N PHE A 11 9.38 15.03 -31.47
CA PHE A 11 9.42 14.39 -30.14
C PHE A 11 9.29 15.37 -28.98
N LYS A 12 8.85 16.61 -29.21
CA LYS A 12 8.49 17.51 -28.11
C LYS A 12 7.11 17.16 -27.59
N ASP A 13 7.01 16.88 -26.29
CA ASP A 13 5.72 16.71 -25.63
C ASP A 13 4.87 18.00 -25.76
N PRO A 14 3.54 17.90 -25.97
CA PRO A 14 2.68 19.07 -26.08
C PRO A 14 2.74 19.98 -24.86
N GLU A 15 2.57 21.28 -25.08
CA GLU A 15 2.44 22.27 -24.01
C GLU A 15 1.27 21.88 -23.07
N GLY A 16 1.57 21.68 -21.78
CA GLY A 16 0.60 21.19 -20.78
C GLY A 16 0.38 19.66 -20.74
N PHE A 17 1.22 18.84 -21.39
CA PHE A 17 1.15 17.37 -21.32
C PHE A 17 1.43 16.83 -19.90
N TYR A 18 2.33 17.47 -19.17
CA TYR A 18 2.54 17.24 -17.75
C TYR A 18 1.78 18.30 -16.92
N PRO A 19 1.22 17.95 -15.75
CA PRO A 19 0.78 18.95 -14.79
C PRO A 19 1.97 19.85 -14.41
N GLU A 20 1.73 21.16 -14.27
CA GLU A 20 2.75 22.06 -13.72
C GLU A 20 3.26 21.53 -12.37
N GLU A 21 4.58 21.55 -12.18
CA GLU A 21 5.17 21.16 -10.91
C GLU A 21 4.61 22.05 -9.79
N LYS A 22 4.10 21.42 -8.72
CA LYS A 22 3.53 22.16 -7.59
C LYS A 22 4.61 23.10 -7.04
N PRO A 23 4.32 24.40 -6.85
CA PRO A 23 5.33 25.36 -6.39
C PRO A 23 5.90 24.93 -5.03
N PRO A 24 7.21 25.13 -4.78
CA PRO A 24 7.84 24.73 -3.52
C PRO A 24 7.14 25.37 -2.33
N THR A 25 6.77 24.54 -1.35
CA THR A 25 6.18 25.01 -0.10
C THR A 25 7.28 25.40 0.89
N PHE A 26 6.93 26.28 1.84
CA PHE A 26 7.83 26.69 2.90
C PHE A 26 7.25 26.30 4.27
N SER A 27 8.13 26.01 5.20
CA SER A 27 7.80 25.82 6.61
C SER A 27 8.74 26.65 7.48
N GLU A 28 8.25 27.04 8.65
CA GLU A 28 9.02 27.81 9.63
C GLU A 28 9.18 27.02 10.93
N HIS A 29 10.33 27.19 11.57
CA HIS A 29 10.64 26.72 12.91
C HIS A 29 11.04 27.92 13.76
N GLN A 30 10.32 28.11 14.87
CA GLN A 30 10.63 29.16 15.84
C GLN A 30 11.64 28.63 16.86
N MET A 31 12.82 29.25 16.87
CA MET A 31 13.89 28.96 17.82
C MET A 31 13.55 29.52 19.20
N LEU A 32 14.14 28.96 20.26
CA LEU A 32 13.95 29.43 21.64
C LEU A 32 14.49 30.86 21.84
N CYS A 33 15.46 31.28 21.04
CA CYS A 33 15.96 32.65 21.01
C CYS A 33 15.04 33.67 20.30
N GLY A 34 13.88 33.24 19.77
CA GLY A 34 12.93 34.09 19.05
C GLY A 34 13.30 34.38 17.59
N LYS A 35 14.37 33.75 17.07
CA LYS A 35 14.67 33.73 15.62
C LYS A 35 13.79 32.71 14.90
N THR A 36 13.52 32.95 13.63
CA THR A 36 12.76 32.01 12.78
C THR A 36 13.67 31.38 11.73
N VAL A 37 13.81 30.05 11.77
CA VAL A 37 14.44 29.27 10.68
C VAL A 37 13.35 28.93 9.67
N ARG A 38 13.42 29.54 8.49
CA ARG A 38 12.54 29.24 7.35
C ARG A 38 13.24 28.25 6.41
N VAL A 39 12.53 27.21 6.01
CA VAL A 39 13.01 26.15 5.10
C VAL A 39 12.03 25.94 3.95
N ARG A 40 12.58 25.67 2.77
CA ARG A 40 11.87 25.16 1.61
C ARG A 40 11.70 23.64 1.74
N LEU A 41 10.56 23.13 1.31
CA LEU A 41 10.22 21.71 1.27
C LEU A 41 10.15 21.27 -0.20
N VAL A 42 10.57 20.04 -0.49
CA VAL A 42 10.46 19.46 -1.85
C VAL A 42 8.99 19.14 -2.12
N GLY A 43 8.43 19.60 -3.24
CA GLY A 43 6.97 19.64 -3.46
C GLY A 43 6.22 18.33 -3.20
N SER A 44 6.56 17.27 -3.92
CA SER A 44 6.13 15.90 -3.63
C SER A 44 7.26 14.94 -3.93
N HIS A 45 7.75 14.23 -2.91
CA HIS A 45 8.96 13.41 -3.03
C HIS A 45 8.76 12.00 -2.45
N PRO A 46 9.19 10.91 -3.13
CA PRO A 46 9.01 9.53 -2.63
C PRO A 46 9.77 9.24 -1.32
N LEU A 47 10.74 10.08 -0.95
CA LEU A 47 11.50 9.99 0.29
C LEU A 47 11.00 10.95 1.40
N TYR A 48 9.74 11.39 1.35
CA TYR A 48 9.07 12.15 2.43
C TYR A 48 9.66 13.53 2.77
N GLY A 49 10.51 14.11 1.89
CA GLY A 49 11.11 15.44 2.04
C GLY A 49 10.16 16.64 1.85
N ASN A 50 8.85 16.38 1.81
CA ASN A 50 7.79 17.35 1.55
C ASN A 50 7.12 17.92 2.82
N LEU A 51 7.62 17.57 4.00
CA LEU A 51 7.09 18.01 5.31
C LEU A 51 8.23 18.30 6.29
N LEU A 52 8.03 19.28 7.18
CA LEU A 52 8.87 19.45 8.37
C LEU A 52 8.28 18.65 9.54
N TRP A 53 8.77 17.42 9.67
CA TRP A 53 8.31 16.40 10.62
C TRP A 53 8.49 16.79 12.10
N ASN A 54 7.69 16.19 12.98
CA ASN A 54 7.68 16.51 14.41
C ASN A 54 9.01 16.17 15.10
N ALA A 55 9.72 15.11 14.69
CA ALA A 55 11.04 14.84 15.24
C ALA A 55 12.05 15.94 14.88
N GLY A 56 12.01 16.50 13.68
CA GLY A 56 12.90 17.60 13.29
C GLY A 56 12.71 18.84 14.18
N ARG A 57 11.45 19.23 14.43
CA ARG A 57 11.11 20.33 15.35
C ARG A 57 11.53 20.03 16.79
N THR A 58 11.20 18.84 17.29
CA THR A 58 11.46 18.43 18.68
C THR A 58 12.95 18.26 18.95
N SER A 59 13.71 17.73 17.97
CA SER A 59 15.17 17.63 18.04
C SER A 59 15.80 19.01 18.13
N SER A 60 15.33 19.96 17.32
CA SER A 60 15.86 21.33 17.30
C SER A 60 15.68 22.04 18.65
N HIS A 61 14.50 21.95 19.27
CA HIS A 61 14.28 22.50 20.61
C HIS A 61 15.14 21.81 21.68
N TYR A 62 15.23 20.47 21.66
CA TYR A 62 16.08 19.71 22.58
C TYR A 62 17.57 20.06 22.45
N ILE A 63 18.02 20.31 21.22
CA ILE A 63 19.37 20.77 20.85
C ILE A 63 19.63 22.18 21.39
N GLU A 64 18.68 23.12 21.23
CA GLU A 64 18.81 24.48 21.77
C GLU A 64 18.92 24.49 23.30
N GLU A 65 18.04 23.77 24.01
CA GLU A 65 18.03 23.65 25.47
C GLU A 65 19.38 23.17 26.06
N ARG A 66 20.17 22.42 25.28
CA ARG A 66 21.42 21.77 25.72
C ARG A 66 22.62 22.17 24.88
N THR A 67 22.56 23.37 24.29
CA THR A 67 23.58 23.87 23.36
C THR A 67 25.00 23.73 23.90
N ASP A 68 25.24 24.11 25.15
CA ASP A 68 26.59 24.12 25.74
C ASP A 68 27.13 22.71 26.06
N GLU A 69 26.26 21.71 26.19
CA GLU A 69 26.61 20.30 26.44
C GLU A 69 26.84 19.55 25.12
N LEU A 70 25.89 19.67 24.18
CA LEU A 70 25.79 18.83 22.98
C LEU A 70 26.36 19.45 21.71
N ILE A 71 26.39 20.79 21.59
CA ILE A 71 26.50 21.44 20.27
C ILE A 71 27.67 22.41 20.19
N ARG A 72 27.86 23.28 21.19
CA ARG A 72 28.85 24.35 21.13
C ARG A 72 30.26 23.78 20.95
N ASP A 73 30.92 24.22 19.87
CA ASP A 73 32.25 23.76 19.48
C ASP A 73 32.36 22.22 19.33
N LYS A 74 31.27 21.55 18.91
CA LYS A 74 31.20 20.12 18.58
C LYS A 74 31.13 19.87 17.08
N ASP A 75 31.54 18.68 16.66
CA ASP A 75 31.34 18.16 15.30
C ASP A 75 30.02 17.39 15.23
N VAL A 76 29.09 17.81 14.36
CA VAL A 76 27.73 17.27 14.27
C VAL A 76 27.48 16.67 12.88
N LEU A 77 26.84 15.51 12.82
CA LEU A 77 26.32 14.90 11.60
C LEU A 77 24.81 14.71 11.74
N GLU A 78 24.02 15.07 10.73
CA GLU A 78 22.63 14.67 10.61
C GLU A 78 22.47 13.69 9.44
N ILE A 79 21.73 12.61 9.66
CA ILE A 79 21.36 11.65 8.62
C ILE A 79 19.84 11.64 8.44
N GLY A 80 19.37 11.69 7.19
CA GLY A 80 17.94 11.83 6.86
C GLY A 80 17.38 13.22 7.18
N ALA A 81 18.17 14.27 6.89
CA ALA A 81 17.88 15.64 7.30
C ALA A 81 16.65 16.28 6.60
N ALA A 82 16.30 15.83 5.39
CA ALA A 82 15.24 16.33 4.52
C ALA A 82 15.22 17.87 4.32
N ALA A 83 14.59 18.59 5.25
CA ALA A 83 14.54 20.06 5.25
C ALA A 83 15.72 20.71 6.00
N GLY A 84 16.44 19.97 6.84
CA GLY A 84 17.71 20.40 7.44
C GLY A 84 17.63 21.18 8.75
N VAL A 85 16.46 21.30 9.38
CA VAL A 85 16.26 22.20 10.53
C VAL A 85 17.19 21.88 11.72
N PRO A 86 17.38 20.62 12.17
CA PRO A 86 18.30 20.32 13.27
C PRO A 86 19.77 20.67 12.96
N SER A 87 20.25 20.40 11.73
CA SER A 87 21.58 20.84 11.28
C SER A 87 21.72 22.36 11.26
N ILE A 88 20.75 23.08 10.68
CA ILE A 88 20.76 24.55 10.61
C ILE A 88 20.78 25.15 12.02
N VAL A 89 19.92 24.66 12.92
CA VAL A 89 19.89 25.09 14.32
C VAL A 89 21.22 24.78 15.03
N SER A 90 21.81 23.61 14.81
CA SER A 90 23.13 23.26 15.37
C SER A 90 24.24 24.21 14.90
N ALA A 91 24.22 24.61 13.63
CA ALA A 91 25.17 25.57 13.06
C ALA A 91 24.97 26.98 13.63
N ILE A 92 23.71 27.45 13.77
CA ILE A 92 23.37 28.75 14.39
C ILE A 92 23.82 28.80 15.86
N GLN A 93 23.64 27.71 16.60
CA GLN A 93 23.98 27.60 18.01
C GLN A 93 25.50 27.51 18.29
N GLY A 94 26.31 27.31 17.24
CA GLY A 94 27.78 27.40 17.30
C GLY A 94 28.52 26.06 17.30
N ALA A 95 27.97 25.01 16.67
CA ALA A 95 28.74 23.82 16.31
C ALA A 95 30.00 24.18 15.51
N ARG A 96 31.10 23.46 15.72
CA ARG A 96 32.37 23.68 14.99
C ARG A 96 32.18 23.36 13.51
N THR A 97 31.70 22.15 13.23
CA THR A 97 31.37 21.64 11.90
C THR A 97 30.04 20.89 12.01
N VAL A 98 29.16 21.08 11.03
CA VAL A 98 27.89 20.37 10.86
C VAL A 98 27.87 19.82 9.44
N VAL A 99 27.65 18.52 9.29
CA VAL A 99 27.43 17.87 8.00
C VAL A 99 25.98 17.41 7.95
N MET A 100 25.21 17.97 7.03
CA MET A 100 23.79 17.73 6.83
C MET A 100 23.61 16.76 5.66
N THR A 101 22.98 15.61 5.89
CA THR A 101 22.88 14.57 4.86
C THR A 101 21.50 13.94 4.73
N ASP A 102 21.17 13.58 3.49
CA ASP A 102 20.03 12.75 3.12
C ASP A 102 20.44 11.88 1.91
N TYR A 103 19.55 11.04 1.40
CA TYR A 103 19.81 10.18 0.25
C TYR A 103 20.39 10.95 -0.95
N TYR A 104 21.23 10.28 -1.74
CA TYR A 104 21.86 10.85 -2.94
C TYR A 104 20.82 11.00 -4.06
N ASP A 105 19.99 12.02 -3.91
CA ASP A 105 18.95 12.48 -4.84
C ASP A 105 19.19 13.96 -5.14
N PRO A 106 19.26 14.38 -6.42
CA PRO A 106 19.59 15.75 -6.78
C PRO A 106 18.64 16.81 -6.21
N ASP A 107 17.35 16.51 -6.11
CA ASP A 107 16.33 17.47 -5.66
C ASP A 107 16.36 17.64 -4.14
N LEU A 108 16.54 16.55 -3.39
CA LEU A 108 16.77 16.60 -1.94
C LEU A 108 18.06 17.37 -1.61
N VAL A 109 19.18 17.04 -2.26
CA VAL A 109 20.47 17.67 -1.99
C VAL A 109 20.45 19.15 -2.38
N SER A 110 19.85 19.50 -3.53
CA SER A 110 19.64 20.90 -3.94
C SER A 110 18.75 21.66 -2.95
N ASN A 111 17.71 21.03 -2.39
CA ASN A 111 16.84 21.65 -1.41
C ASN A 111 17.51 21.84 -0.05
N MET A 112 18.32 20.88 0.41
CA MET A 112 19.15 21.04 1.61
C MET A 112 20.17 22.17 1.45
N GLN A 113 20.84 22.28 0.29
CA GLN A 113 21.77 23.37 0.00
C GLN A 113 21.05 24.72 0.02
N TYR A 114 19.90 24.85 -0.67
CA TYR A 114 19.08 26.06 -0.65
C TYR A 114 18.70 26.49 0.78
N ASN A 115 18.38 25.53 1.66
CA ASN A 115 18.04 25.82 3.05
C ASN A 115 19.25 26.23 3.90
N ALA A 116 20.44 25.65 3.64
CA ALA A 116 21.69 26.09 4.24
C ALA A 116 22.04 27.53 3.83
N ASP A 117 21.94 27.83 2.53
CA ASP A 117 22.21 29.16 1.96
C ASP A 117 21.26 30.22 2.55
N LEU A 118 19.96 29.90 2.63
CA LEU A 118 18.93 30.76 3.21
C LEU A 118 19.15 31.06 4.71
N ALA A 119 19.80 30.14 5.44
CA ALA A 119 20.14 30.31 6.85
C ALA A 119 21.51 30.95 7.09
N SER A 120 22.34 31.14 6.05
CA SER A 120 23.76 31.53 6.17
C SER A 120 24.01 32.79 7.00
N GLU A 121 23.17 33.82 6.86
CA GLU A 121 23.28 35.08 7.64
C GLU A 121 23.06 34.89 9.16
N MET A 122 22.33 33.84 9.56
CA MET A 122 22.08 33.53 10.97
C MET A 122 23.21 32.70 11.62
N ILE A 123 24.06 32.06 10.81
CA ILE A 123 25.13 31.17 11.27
C ILE A 123 26.36 32.01 11.66
N PRO A 124 26.86 31.91 12.91
CA PRO A 124 28.06 32.63 13.33
C PRO A 124 29.27 32.22 12.50
N LYS A 125 30.12 33.18 12.09
CA LYS A 125 31.37 32.85 11.40
C LYS A 125 32.33 32.05 12.29
N ARG A 126 33.19 31.22 11.70
CA ARG A 126 34.28 30.55 12.42
C ARG A 126 35.52 31.45 12.51
N PRO A 127 36.34 31.34 13.58
CA PRO A 127 37.62 32.06 13.66
C PRO A 127 38.60 31.73 12.54
N ASP A 128 38.55 30.50 12.01
CA ASP A 128 39.37 30.01 10.89
C ASP A 128 38.81 30.38 9.51
N SER A 129 37.70 31.12 9.45
CA SER A 129 36.97 31.50 8.23
C SER A 129 36.47 30.34 7.36
N GLN A 130 36.48 29.11 7.88
CA GLN A 130 35.79 27.98 7.23
C GLN A 130 34.27 28.12 7.40
N GLU A 131 33.52 27.32 6.62
CA GLU A 131 32.08 27.17 6.81
C GLU A 131 31.77 26.30 8.03
N ARG A 132 30.56 26.47 8.61
CA ARG A 132 30.06 25.60 9.68
C ARG A 132 29.14 24.51 9.19
N LEU A 133 28.40 24.74 8.11
CA LEU A 133 27.34 23.85 7.64
C LEU A 133 27.67 23.40 6.22
N HIS A 134 27.80 22.08 6.04
CA HIS A 134 28.05 21.46 4.76
C HIS A 134 26.89 20.52 4.41
N VAL A 135 26.63 20.34 3.12
CA VAL A 135 25.55 19.48 2.61
C VAL A 135 26.15 18.38 1.76
N GLU A 136 25.75 17.13 2.00
CA GLU A 136 26.25 15.98 1.24
C GLU A 136 25.19 14.90 1.05
N GLY A 137 25.21 14.21 -0.10
CA GLY A 137 24.33 13.08 -0.37
C GLY A 137 24.89 11.79 0.23
N TYR A 138 24.20 11.20 1.21
CA TYR A 138 24.61 10.00 1.91
C TYR A 138 23.52 8.93 1.96
N LYS A 139 23.87 7.72 1.51
CA LYS A 139 23.07 6.52 1.73
C LYS A 139 23.58 5.78 2.98
N TRP A 140 22.68 5.53 3.93
CA TRP A 140 23.00 4.86 5.19
C TRP A 140 23.77 3.54 4.97
N GLY A 141 24.84 3.34 5.76
CA GLY A 141 25.68 2.15 5.69
C GLY A 141 26.70 2.10 4.55
N ASN A 142 26.73 3.09 3.64
CA ASN A 142 27.82 3.27 2.67
C ASN A 142 29.10 3.81 3.34
N SER A 143 30.20 3.94 2.57
CA SER A 143 31.45 4.57 3.05
C SER A 143 31.18 5.97 3.59
N VAL A 144 31.77 6.27 4.74
CA VAL A 144 31.64 7.55 5.45
C VAL A 144 32.80 8.49 5.19
N GLU A 145 33.82 8.07 4.42
CA GLU A 145 35.03 8.86 4.14
C GLU A 145 34.73 10.28 3.63
N PRO A 146 33.74 10.53 2.74
CA PRO A 146 33.38 11.89 2.33
C PRO A 146 32.85 12.74 3.49
N LEU A 147 32.11 12.13 4.43
CA LEU A 147 31.56 12.83 5.60
C LEU A 147 32.68 13.21 6.58
N LEU A 148 33.63 12.31 6.80
CA LEU A 148 34.77 12.54 7.69
C LEU A 148 35.76 13.57 7.10
N ALA A 149 35.77 13.79 5.79
CA ALA A 149 36.64 14.77 5.13
C ALA A 149 36.34 16.23 5.51
N TYR A 150 35.14 16.54 6.01
CA TYR A 150 34.78 17.87 6.54
C TYR A 150 35.32 18.13 7.96
N LEU A 151 35.87 17.11 8.62
CA LEU A 151 36.37 17.20 9.99
C LEU A 151 37.84 17.64 10.03
N PRO A 152 38.27 18.38 11.07
CA PRO A 152 39.68 18.64 11.27
C PRO A 152 40.44 17.32 11.51
N PRO A 153 41.68 17.18 11.01
CA PRO A 153 42.49 15.99 11.22
C PRO A 153 42.73 15.75 12.71
N ALA A 154 42.62 14.50 13.16
CA ALA A 154 42.80 14.18 14.58
C ALA A 154 44.26 14.35 15.00
N ASN A 155 44.48 14.86 16.22
CA ASN A 155 45.80 15.17 16.78
C ASN A 155 46.77 13.97 16.88
N ASN A 156 46.27 12.76 16.66
CA ASN A 156 46.97 11.47 16.81
C ASN A 156 47.06 10.66 15.50
N GLY A 157 46.57 11.18 14.36
CA GLY A 157 46.64 10.51 13.05
C GLY A 157 45.57 9.43 12.79
N GLU A 158 44.63 9.24 13.72
CA GLU A 158 43.41 8.45 13.50
C GLU A 158 42.39 9.24 12.64
N PRO A 159 41.43 8.59 11.98
CA PRO A 159 40.28 9.28 11.39
C PRO A 159 39.51 10.06 12.46
N SER A 160 39.24 11.33 12.20
CA SER A 160 38.32 12.10 13.04
C SER A 160 36.89 11.57 12.91
N GLY A 161 36.08 11.74 13.95
CA GLY A 161 34.67 11.34 13.96
C GLY A 161 33.78 12.49 14.44
N PHE A 162 32.47 12.27 14.49
CA PHE A 162 31.52 13.25 15.00
C PHE A 162 31.32 13.09 16.52
N ASP A 163 31.14 14.22 17.22
CA ASP A 163 30.74 14.25 18.62
C ASP A 163 29.24 13.92 18.76
N VAL A 164 28.40 14.40 17.84
CA VAL A 164 26.94 14.17 17.85
C VAL A 164 26.46 13.69 16.50
N LEU A 165 25.63 12.65 16.51
CA LEU A 165 24.84 12.19 15.37
C LEU A 165 23.35 12.50 15.63
N ILE A 166 22.70 13.25 14.74
CA ILE A 166 21.27 13.52 14.79
C ILE A 166 20.54 12.53 13.88
N MET A 167 19.51 11.89 14.43
CA MET A 167 18.70 10.87 13.77
C MET A 167 17.21 11.18 14.01
N ALA A 168 16.70 12.20 13.32
CA ALA A 168 15.32 12.68 13.44
C ALA A 168 14.40 11.92 12.46
N ASP A 169 13.40 11.19 12.97
CA ASP A 169 12.41 10.45 12.16
C ASP A 169 13.01 9.53 11.08
N VAL A 170 14.17 8.89 11.32
CA VAL A 170 14.80 7.93 10.37
C VAL A 170 14.53 6.46 10.68
N ILE A 171 14.28 6.09 11.95
CA ILE A 171 14.20 4.67 12.37
C ILE A 171 12.88 3.97 12.01
N TYR A 172 11.93 4.66 11.36
CA TYR A 172 10.70 4.04 10.85
C TYR A 172 10.99 2.96 9.80
N ASN A 173 12.07 3.13 9.02
CA ASN A 173 12.49 2.23 7.97
C ASN A 173 13.24 1.01 8.56
N TYR A 174 12.50 0.10 9.20
CA TYR A 174 13.05 -1.05 9.92
C TYR A 174 13.99 -2.01 9.13
N PRO A 175 13.89 -2.17 7.79
CA PRO A 175 14.92 -2.88 7.03
C PRO A 175 16.31 -2.24 7.13
N GLU A 176 16.37 -0.91 7.25
CA GLU A 176 17.61 -0.13 7.27
C GLU A 176 18.25 -0.01 8.65
N HIS A 177 17.66 -0.56 9.72
CA HIS A 177 18.23 -0.51 11.08
C HIS A 177 19.68 -1.00 11.15
N ALA A 178 20.05 -2.02 10.35
CA ALA A 178 21.44 -2.48 10.23
C ALA A 178 22.38 -1.40 9.70
N ASN A 179 21.94 -0.68 8.66
CA ASN A 179 22.73 0.34 7.98
C ASN A 179 22.81 1.62 8.82
N LEU A 180 21.76 1.96 9.56
CA LEU A 180 21.77 3.04 10.55
C LEU A 180 22.77 2.75 11.70
N VAL A 181 22.71 1.57 12.32
CA VAL A 181 23.68 1.17 13.37
C VAL A 181 25.11 1.13 12.81
N LYS A 182 25.31 0.58 11.60
CA LYS A 182 26.61 0.62 10.92
C LYS A 182 27.11 2.05 10.69
N THR A 183 26.21 2.98 10.33
CA THR A 183 26.55 4.40 10.17
C THR A 183 27.05 4.97 11.49
N MET A 184 26.30 4.80 12.59
CA MET A 184 26.72 5.23 13.93
C MET A 184 28.10 4.67 14.33
N GLN A 185 28.35 3.39 14.04
CA GLN A 185 29.63 2.73 14.33
C GLN A 185 30.80 3.32 13.53
N LEU A 186 30.56 3.82 12.32
CA LEU A 186 31.59 4.37 11.45
C LEU A 186 31.79 5.90 11.64
N THR A 187 30.78 6.63 12.09
CA THR A 187 30.83 8.11 12.15
C THR A 187 31.14 8.68 13.53
N LEU A 188 30.67 8.07 14.63
CA LEU A 188 30.85 8.63 15.98
C LEU A 188 32.27 8.43 16.51
N LYS A 189 32.81 9.45 17.21
CA LYS A 189 34.04 9.34 18.01
C LYS A 189 33.93 8.21 19.04
N LYS A 190 35.04 7.56 19.35
CA LYS A 190 35.09 6.47 20.35
C LYS A 190 35.37 7.00 21.75
N THR A 191 34.51 7.91 22.22
CA THR A 191 34.60 8.53 23.54
C THR A 191 33.24 8.45 24.27
N PRO A 192 33.21 8.43 25.61
CA PRO A 192 31.95 8.37 26.38
C PRO A 192 31.00 9.56 26.15
N GLU A 193 31.52 10.68 25.68
CA GLU A 193 30.79 11.93 25.44
C GLU A 193 30.17 11.99 24.04
N ALA A 194 30.47 11.04 23.15
CA ALA A 194 29.94 11.01 21.79
C ALA A 194 28.57 10.30 21.75
N VAL A 195 27.56 10.96 21.17
CA VAL A 195 26.15 10.52 21.29
C VAL A 195 25.38 10.50 19.97
N ALA A 196 24.45 9.56 19.84
CA ALA A 196 23.41 9.58 18.80
C ALA A 196 22.08 10.04 19.41
N LEU A 197 21.56 11.17 18.95
CA LEU A 197 20.24 11.69 19.30
C LEU A 197 19.20 11.07 18.36
N VAL A 198 18.60 9.97 18.80
CA VAL A 198 17.56 9.24 18.06
C VAL A 198 16.18 9.70 18.54
N ILE A 199 15.56 10.56 17.77
CA ILE A 199 14.26 11.19 18.09
C ILE A 199 13.29 10.83 16.96
N PHE A 200 12.13 10.28 17.31
CA PHE A 200 11.17 9.82 16.31
C PHE A 200 9.74 9.94 16.83
N THR A 201 8.79 10.05 15.91
CA THR A 201 7.35 10.05 16.18
C THR A 201 6.75 8.81 15.51
N PRO A 202 6.08 7.91 16.25
CA PRO A 202 5.43 6.75 15.65
C PRO A 202 4.11 7.15 14.96
N TYR A 203 4.21 7.72 13.75
CA TYR A 203 3.05 8.06 12.91
C TYR A 203 2.20 6.83 12.51
N GLU A 204 2.76 5.62 12.67
CA GLU A 204 2.04 4.35 12.64
C GLU A 204 2.19 3.63 13.99
N PRO A 205 1.34 3.92 15.01
CA PRO A 205 1.54 3.38 16.36
C PRO A 205 1.59 1.85 16.44
N TRP A 206 0.92 1.15 15.53
CA TRP A 206 0.96 -0.32 15.42
C TRP A 206 2.31 -0.88 14.91
N LEU A 207 3.16 -0.05 14.28
CA LEU A 207 4.53 -0.41 13.90
C LEU A 207 5.57 -0.06 14.95
N LEU A 208 5.21 0.65 16.03
CA LEU A 208 6.12 0.99 17.13
C LEU A 208 6.93 -0.23 17.63
N PRO A 209 6.36 -1.43 17.85
CA PRO A 209 7.12 -2.62 18.27
C PRO A 209 8.13 -3.16 17.23
N GLN A 210 8.07 -2.70 15.97
CA GLN A 210 9.07 -2.96 14.94
C GLN A 210 10.11 -1.84 14.89
N THR A 211 9.68 -0.58 15.00
CA THR A 211 10.55 0.60 15.09
C THR A 211 11.48 0.52 16.30
N GLU A 212 10.96 0.14 17.47
CA GLU A 212 11.73 0.02 18.72
C GLU A 212 12.79 -1.10 18.68
N LYS A 213 12.74 -2.04 17.72
CA LYS A 213 13.81 -3.04 17.51
C LYS A 213 15.15 -2.41 17.13
N PHE A 214 15.14 -1.15 16.71
CA PHE A 214 16.36 -0.37 16.55
C PHE A 214 17.19 -0.33 17.84
N PHE A 215 16.56 -0.19 19.01
CA PHE A 215 17.27 0.03 20.26
C PHE A 215 18.03 -1.21 20.75
N PRO A 216 17.42 -2.42 20.87
CA PRO A 216 18.19 -3.64 21.15
C PRO A 216 19.29 -3.90 20.11
N ARG A 217 19.07 -3.54 18.84
CA ARG A 217 20.06 -3.69 17.78
C ARG A 217 21.23 -2.70 17.90
N ALA A 218 20.99 -1.52 18.45
CA ALA A 218 22.05 -0.57 18.80
C ALA A 218 22.86 -1.08 20.01
N GLU A 219 22.21 -1.70 21.00
CA GLU A 219 22.89 -2.36 22.13
C GLU A 219 23.77 -3.53 21.65
N GLU A 220 23.23 -4.40 20.78
CA GLU A 220 24.01 -5.43 20.07
C GLU A 220 25.17 -4.84 19.24
N GLY A 221 24.98 -3.62 18.72
CA GLY A 221 25.99 -2.84 18.01
C GLY A 221 27.05 -2.18 18.91
N GLY A 222 26.98 -2.35 20.23
CA GLY A 222 27.95 -1.81 21.20
C GLY A 222 27.62 -0.43 21.76
N PHE A 223 26.40 0.08 21.57
CA PHE A 223 25.95 1.35 22.15
C PHE A 223 25.24 1.15 23.50
N SER A 224 25.26 2.17 24.35
CA SER A 224 24.39 2.26 25.53
C SER A 224 23.15 3.07 25.15
N VAL A 225 21.95 2.53 25.36
CA VAL A 225 20.70 3.21 25.02
C VAL A 225 20.03 3.77 26.28
N THR A 226 19.81 5.08 26.29
CA THR A 226 19.11 5.78 27.37
C THR A 226 17.87 6.46 26.81
N LYS A 227 16.67 6.15 27.34
CA LYS A 227 15.45 6.88 27.01
C LYS A 227 15.48 8.26 27.68
N ILE A 228 15.54 9.32 26.87
CA ILE A 228 15.71 10.69 27.34
C ILE A 228 14.36 11.33 27.74
N PHE A 229 13.37 11.25 26.85
CA PHE A 229 12.02 11.79 27.08
C PHE A 229 10.97 11.00 26.31
N GLN A 230 9.71 11.28 26.60
CA GLN A 230 8.56 10.95 25.75
C GLN A 230 7.58 12.10 25.87
N LYS A 231 7.28 12.78 24.75
CA LYS A 231 6.32 13.88 24.69
C LYS A 231 5.09 13.41 23.91
N LEU A 232 3.91 13.57 24.49
CA LEU A 232 2.67 13.58 23.73
C LEU A 232 2.58 14.94 23.04
N MET A 233 2.34 14.95 21.73
CA MET A 233 2.14 16.21 21.01
C MET A 233 0.76 16.77 21.35
N ASP A 234 0.69 18.08 21.61
CA ASP A 234 -0.56 18.78 21.96
C ASP A 234 -1.61 18.69 20.84
N HIS A 235 -1.13 18.51 19.61
CA HIS A 235 -1.90 18.31 18.39
C HIS A 235 -1.34 17.13 17.59
N VAL A 236 -2.20 16.40 16.88
CA VAL A 236 -1.76 15.43 15.85
C VAL A 236 -1.17 16.19 14.65
N LEU A 237 -0.21 15.59 13.93
CA LEU A 237 0.45 16.26 12.79
C LEU A 237 -0.53 16.66 11.66
N PHE A 238 -1.70 16.01 11.62
CA PHE A 238 -2.78 16.27 10.67
C PHE A 238 -4.08 16.50 11.45
N GLU A 239 -4.23 17.68 12.06
CA GLU A 239 -5.39 18.02 12.93
C GLU A 239 -6.75 17.94 12.24
N ASP A 240 -6.78 18.33 10.97
CA ASP A 240 -7.99 18.48 10.15
C ASP A 240 -7.79 17.66 8.86
N ASP A 241 -7.81 16.33 8.98
CA ASP A 241 -7.44 15.36 7.93
C ASP A 241 -8.62 14.46 7.46
N PRO A 242 -9.82 15.00 7.16
CA PRO A 242 -10.95 14.19 6.71
C PRO A 242 -10.62 13.52 5.37
N GLY A 243 -11.21 12.35 5.12
CA GLY A 243 -10.65 11.41 4.16
C GLY A 243 -11.49 11.06 2.95
N LEU A 244 -10.79 10.42 2.00
CA LEU A 244 -11.36 9.70 0.87
C LEU A 244 -11.78 8.28 1.31
N VAL A 245 -13.08 8.02 1.31
CA VAL A 245 -13.64 6.67 1.43
C VAL A 245 -13.70 6.05 0.04
N ILE A 246 -12.87 5.03 -0.20
CA ILE A 246 -12.90 4.23 -1.44
C ILE A 246 -13.78 3.02 -1.17
N LEU A 247 -15.03 3.03 -1.65
CA LEU A 247 -15.84 1.82 -1.68
C LEU A 247 -15.26 0.84 -2.71
N THR A 248 -15.35 -0.46 -2.48
CA THR A 248 -14.98 -1.49 -3.46
C THR A 248 -15.88 -2.72 -3.27
N GLY A 249 -16.26 -3.36 -4.37
CA GLY A 249 -17.15 -4.53 -4.35
C GLY A 249 -17.47 -5.01 -5.76
N TYR A 250 -18.06 -6.20 -5.87
CA TYR A 250 -18.57 -6.74 -7.13
C TYR A 250 -19.60 -5.78 -7.79
N PRO A 251 -19.81 -5.82 -9.12
CA PRO A 251 -20.97 -5.16 -9.73
C PRO A 251 -22.27 -5.61 -9.05
N CYS A 252 -23.23 -4.71 -8.88
CA CYS A 252 -24.53 -4.98 -8.23
C CYS A 252 -24.46 -5.42 -6.75
N SER A 253 -23.34 -5.18 -6.06
CA SER A 253 -23.16 -5.43 -4.61
C SER A 253 -23.77 -4.37 -3.67
N GLY A 254 -24.55 -3.42 -4.17
CA GLY A 254 -25.15 -2.34 -3.36
C GLY A 254 -24.20 -1.21 -2.96
N LEU A 255 -23.14 -0.97 -3.74
CA LEU A 255 -22.15 0.09 -3.47
C LEU A 255 -22.80 1.47 -3.32
N SER A 256 -23.66 1.89 -4.26
CA SER A 256 -24.34 3.18 -4.20
C SER A 256 -25.33 3.26 -3.03
N TYR A 257 -25.99 2.16 -2.68
CA TYR A 257 -26.81 2.08 -1.46
C TYR A 257 -25.95 2.34 -0.21
N ARG A 258 -24.81 1.65 -0.07
CA ARG A 258 -23.88 1.86 1.05
C ARG A 258 -23.24 3.25 1.04
N ALA A 259 -22.98 3.84 -0.13
CA ALA A 259 -22.47 5.20 -0.25
C ALA A 259 -23.44 6.24 0.31
N ASN A 260 -24.71 6.17 -0.10
CA ASN A 260 -25.76 7.08 0.35
C ASN A 260 -26.13 6.83 1.83
N GLN A 261 -26.15 5.56 2.26
CA GLN A 261 -26.35 5.20 3.67
C GLN A 261 -25.23 5.77 4.54
N LEU A 262 -23.96 5.56 4.17
CA LEU A 262 -22.81 6.10 4.90
C LEU A 262 -22.83 7.63 4.93
N ALA A 263 -23.14 8.29 3.82
CA ALA A 263 -23.24 9.75 3.76
C ALA A 263 -24.31 10.30 4.72
N SER A 264 -25.50 9.68 4.69
CA SER A 264 -26.63 10.08 5.54
C SER A 264 -26.34 9.87 7.03
N LEU A 265 -25.72 8.75 7.39
CA LEU A 265 -25.32 8.45 8.77
C LEU A 265 -24.20 9.37 9.27
N ILE A 266 -23.23 9.74 8.41
CA ILE A 266 -22.19 10.72 8.76
C ILE A 266 -22.80 12.10 8.97
N GLU A 267 -23.67 12.58 8.07
CA GLU A 267 -24.34 13.88 8.25
C GLU A 267 -25.15 13.92 9.56
N LYS A 268 -25.94 12.88 9.85
CA LYS A 268 -26.68 12.75 11.11
C LYS A 268 -25.76 12.79 12.34
N ALA A 269 -24.67 12.02 12.32
CA ALA A 269 -23.73 11.98 13.45
C ALA A 269 -23.02 13.32 13.68
N GLN A 270 -22.75 14.09 12.62
CA GLN A 270 -22.23 15.45 12.76
C GLN A 270 -23.25 16.40 13.39
N ASP A 271 -24.53 16.31 12.99
CA ASP A 271 -25.60 17.10 13.60
C ASP A 271 -25.77 16.79 15.09
N GLU A 272 -25.70 15.51 15.48
CA GLU A 272 -25.78 15.07 16.88
C GLU A 272 -24.58 15.55 17.71
N LEU A 273 -23.34 15.42 17.20
CA LEU A 273 -22.14 15.96 17.85
C LEU A 273 -22.23 17.47 18.08
N LEU A 274 -22.60 18.23 17.04
CA LEU A 274 -22.67 19.69 17.09
C LEU A 274 -23.78 20.16 18.05
N ALA A 275 -24.91 19.45 18.11
CA ALA A 275 -25.98 19.73 19.06
C ALA A 275 -25.61 19.39 20.52
N SER A 276 -24.74 18.40 20.76
CA SER A 276 -24.30 18.00 22.11
C SER A 276 -23.21 18.89 22.74
N THR A 277 -22.70 19.90 22.02
CA THR A 277 -21.56 20.71 22.46
C THR A 277 -22.00 21.82 23.41
N GLU A 278 -21.71 21.67 24.71
CA GLU A 278 -22.02 22.68 25.74
C GLU A 278 -21.20 23.98 25.57
N PRO A 279 -21.78 25.19 25.76
CA PRO A 279 -21.07 26.45 25.59
C PRO A 279 -19.84 26.59 26.51
N GLY A 280 -18.66 26.70 25.91
CA GLY A 280 -17.39 26.83 26.63
C GLY A 280 -16.65 25.51 26.88
N SER A 281 -17.21 24.36 26.47
CA SER A 281 -16.47 23.10 26.33
C SER A 281 -15.65 23.07 25.04
N PRO A 282 -14.57 22.27 24.94
CA PRO A 282 -13.90 22.02 23.67
C PRO A 282 -14.84 21.25 22.75
N ALA A 283 -15.24 21.86 21.63
CA ALA A 283 -16.10 21.20 20.65
C ALA A 283 -15.42 19.95 20.07
N PRO A 284 -16.09 18.77 20.01
CA PRO A 284 -15.53 17.57 19.40
C PRO A 284 -15.21 17.74 17.91
N LEU A 285 -15.92 18.65 17.24
CA LEU A 285 -15.71 19.07 15.85
C LEU A 285 -15.47 20.59 15.83
N LYS A 286 -14.38 21.06 15.21
CA LYS A 286 -14.15 22.50 14.98
C LYS A 286 -15.21 23.10 14.03
N SER A 287 -15.64 22.33 13.05
CA SER A 287 -16.63 22.69 12.01
C SER A 287 -17.21 21.45 11.35
N ARG A 288 -18.43 21.55 10.80
CA ARG A 288 -19.05 20.47 9.97
C ARG A 288 -18.21 20.20 8.71
N TYR A 289 -17.90 18.93 8.46
CA TYR A 289 -17.35 18.47 7.19
C TYR A 289 -18.43 18.42 6.11
N LYS A 290 -18.09 18.84 4.90
CA LYS A 290 -18.91 18.66 3.70
C LYS A 290 -18.86 17.21 3.26
N VAL A 291 -20.00 16.50 3.27
CA VAL A 291 -20.03 15.11 2.79
C VAL A 291 -20.34 15.10 1.29
N HIS A 292 -19.50 14.42 0.51
CA HIS A 292 -19.61 14.35 -0.94
C HIS A 292 -19.63 12.89 -1.42
N VAL A 293 -20.78 12.41 -1.91
CA VAL A 293 -20.84 11.16 -2.68
C VAL A 293 -20.46 11.47 -4.12
N VAL A 294 -19.40 10.82 -4.61
CA VAL A 294 -18.89 10.97 -5.98
C VAL A 294 -19.13 9.67 -6.73
N PRO A 295 -20.17 9.59 -7.59
CA PRO A 295 -20.45 8.38 -8.34
C PRO A 295 -19.52 8.22 -9.54
N SER A 296 -19.12 6.96 -9.77
CA SER A 296 -18.36 6.53 -10.95
C SER A 296 -19.20 6.44 -12.22
N HIS A 297 -20.53 6.52 -12.09
CA HIS A 297 -21.52 6.45 -13.17
C HIS A 297 -22.50 7.62 -13.11
N ASP A 298 -23.01 8.00 -14.27
CA ASP A 298 -24.15 8.88 -14.43
C ASP A 298 -24.76 8.72 -15.83
N LYS A 299 -25.76 9.53 -16.17
CA LYS A 299 -26.44 9.50 -17.47
C LYS A 299 -25.52 9.76 -18.70
N SER A 300 -24.34 10.33 -18.49
CA SER A 300 -23.29 10.53 -19.52
C SER A 300 -22.19 9.46 -19.49
N HIS A 301 -22.11 8.68 -18.41
CA HIS A 301 -21.19 7.54 -18.22
C HIS A 301 -21.99 6.30 -17.76
N PRO A 302 -22.92 5.81 -18.60
CA PRO A 302 -23.77 4.66 -18.29
C PRO A 302 -22.95 3.38 -18.19
N ARG A 303 -23.56 2.27 -17.77
CA ARG A 303 -22.83 1.03 -17.47
C ARG A 303 -22.07 0.41 -18.64
N THR A 304 -22.49 0.69 -19.86
CA THR A 304 -21.82 0.30 -21.11
C THR A 304 -20.42 0.91 -21.29
N VAL A 305 -20.00 1.89 -20.48
CA VAL A 305 -18.59 2.37 -20.52
C VAL A 305 -17.58 1.24 -20.26
N TYR A 306 -17.98 0.17 -19.58
CA TYR A 306 -17.14 -1.00 -19.29
C TYR A 306 -16.97 -1.99 -20.45
N ASP A 307 -17.77 -1.88 -21.52
CA ASP A 307 -17.67 -2.74 -22.71
C ASP A 307 -16.30 -2.60 -23.39
N HIS A 308 -15.66 -1.44 -23.27
CA HIS A 308 -14.37 -1.14 -23.88
C HIS A 308 -13.40 -0.46 -22.90
N ALA A 309 -12.14 -0.93 -22.89
CA ALA A 309 -11.11 -0.40 -21.99
C ALA A 309 -10.82 1.11 -22.15
N ARG A 310 -11.14 1.69 -23.33
CA ARG A 310 -10.99 3.13 -23.59
C ARG A 310 -12.06 3.96 -22.87
N THR A 311 -13.33 3.65 -23.09
CA THR A 311 -14.48 4.34 -22.46
C THR A 311 -14.46 4.17 -20.95
N GLU A 312 -13.99 3.02 -20.46
CA GLU A 312 -13.76 2.81 -19.03
C GLU A 312 -12.67 3.72 -18.48
N LYS A 313 -11.52 3.83 -19.17
CA LYS A 313 -10.42 4.72 -18.75
C LYS A 313 -10.90 6.18 -18.72
N GLU A 314 -11.69 6.59 -19.72
CA GLU A 314 -12.32 7.91 -19.80
C GLU A 314 -13.27 8.13 -18.60
N ALA A 315 -14.18 7.20 -18.32
CA ALA A 315 -15.09 7.26 -17.17
C ALA A 315 -14.37 7.31 -15.81
N ARG A 316 -13.32 6.49 -15.62
CA ARG A 316 -12.47 6.56 -14.41
C ARG A 316 -11.73 7.90 -14.30
N GLY A 317 -11.29 8.48 -15.42
CA GLY A 317 -10.71 9.83 -15.46
C GLY A 317 -11.71 10.93 -15.07
N VAL A 318 -12.98 10.78 -15.42
CA VAL A 318 -14.05 11.70 -15.02
C VAL A 318 -14.39 11.55 -13.53
N ALA A 319 -14.51 10.31 -13.02
CA ALA A 319 -14.70 10.05 -11.60
C ALA A 319 -13.52 10.60 -10.75
N TYR A 320 -12.28 10.36 -11.19
CA TYR A 320 -11.06 10.94 -10.62
C TYR A 320 -11.14 12.47 -10.54
N ALA A 321 -11.45 13.14 -11.66
CA ALA A 321 -11.52 14.60 -11.72
C ALA A 321 -12.63 15.18 -10.83
N ARG A 322 -13.73 14.46 -10.62
CA ARG A 322 -14.79 14.85 -9.68
C ARG A 322 -14.33 14.74 -8.24
N ALA A 323 -13.79 13.58 -7.84
CA ALA A 323 -13.27 13.35 -6.50
C ALA A 323 -12.20 14.39 -6.15
N LYS A 324 -11.22 14.60 -7.04
CA LYS A 324 -10.15 15.58 -6.88
C LYS A 324 -10.63 17.02 -6.67
N ARG A 325 -11.73 17.44 -7.31
CA ARG A 325 -12.30 18.80 -7.16
C ARG A 325 -12.96 19.04 -5.80
N VAL A 326 -13.44 17.99 -5.16
CA VAL A 326 -14.16 18.08 -3.88
C VAL A 326 -13.37 17.54 -2.70
N LEU A 327 -12.14 17.07 -2.92
CA LEU A 327 -11.25 16.52 -1.90
C LEU A 327 -10.43 17.63 -1.24
N ALA A 328 -10.84 18.01 -0.03
CA ALA A 328 -10.27 19.08 0.78
C ALA A 328 -10.31 18.74 2.28
N ARG A 329 -9.55 19.50 3.08
CA ARG A 329 -9.44 19.34 4.55
C ARG A 329 -10.72 19.63 5.34
N ASP A 330 -11.77 20.11 4.68
CA ASP A 330 -13.10 20.36 5.25
C ASP A 330 -14.18 19.44 4.65
N SER A 331 -13.78 18.33 4.02
CA SER A 331 -14.68 17.44 3.28
C SER A 331 -14.41 15.95 3.52
N ILE A 332 -15.48 15.15 3.59
CA ILE A 332 -15.42 13.69 3.53
C ILE A 332 -15.94 13.27 2.16
N VAL A 333 -15.09 12.62 1.37
CA VAL A 333 -15.41 12.22 -0.01
C VAL A 333 -15.63 10.73 -0.07
N ILE A 334 -16.84 10.29 -0.42
CA ILE A 334 -17.21 8.89 -0.60
C ILE A 334 -17.23 8.60 -2.10
N LEU A 335 -16.23 7.87 -2.58
CA LEU A 335 -16.18 7.45 -3.98
C LEU A 335 -17.05 6.21 -4.19
N ASP A 336 -18.24 6.45 -4.74
CA ASP A 336 -19.20 5.42 -5.09
C ASP A 336 -18.82 4.77 -6.43
N GLY A 337 -18.51 3.48 -6.37
CA GLY A 337 -18.16 2.67 -7.53
C GLY A 337 -17.49 1.37 -7.13
N MET A 338 -17.39 0.44 -8.09
CA MET A 338 -16.77 -0.87 -7.83
C MET A 338 -15.28 -0.77 -7.47
N ASN A 339 -14.61 0.29 -7.95
CA ASN A 339 -13.18 0.56 -7.79
C ASN A 339 -12.31 -0.71 -7.92
N TYR A 340 -12.66 -1.51 -8.93
CA TYR A 340 -12.47 -2.96 -8.94
C TYR A 340 -11.07 -3.45 -9.33
N ILE A 341 -10.16 -2.56 -9.69
CA ILE A 341 -8.77 -2.93 -10.01
C ILE A 341 -7.81 -2.25 -9.04
N LYS A 342 -6.81 -3.00 -8.58
CA LYS A 342 -5.84 -2.57 -7.57
C LYS A 342 -5.06 -1.32 -7.97
N GLY A 343 -4.66 -1.21 -9.23
CA GLY A 343 -3.95 -0.03 -9.75
C GLY A 343 -4.77 1.26 -9.72
N TRP A 344 -6.11 1.15 -9.78
CA TRP A 344 -7.00 2.31 -9.68
C TRP A 344 -7.19 2.76 -8.23
N ARG A 345 -7.35 1.82 -7.29
CA ARG A 345 -7.36 2.14 -5.84
C ARG A 345 -6.04 2.77 -5.40
N TYR A 346 -4.90 2.32 -5.94
CA TYR A 346 -3.60 2.97 -5.72
C TYR A 346 -3.59 4.43 -6.20
N GLN A 347 -4.08 4.71 -7.40
CA GLN A 347 -4.15 6.08 -7.95
C GLN A 347 -4.99 7.01 -7.07
N LEU A 348 -6.12 6.52 -6.56
CA LEU A 348 -6.99 7.25 -5.64
C LEU A 348 -6.31 7.52 -4.28
N TRP A 349 -5.63 6.51 -3.73
CA TRP A 349 -4.84 6.65 -2.51
C TRP A 349 -3.71 7.68 -2.66
N CYS A 350 -3.00 7.67 -3.81
CA CYS A 350 -1.99 8.68 -4.13
C CYS A 350 -2.58 10.09 -4.17
N GLU A 351 -3.79 10.27 -4.72
CA GLU A 351 -4.45 11.57 -4.75
C GLU A 351 -4.83 12.06 -3.35
N ALA A 352 -5.36 11.18 -2.49
CA ALA A 352 -5.63 11.51 -1.09
C ALA A 352 -4.35 11.98 -0.37
N LYS A 353 -3.21 11.31 -0.61
CA LYS A 353 -1.94 11.75 -0.03
C LYS A 353 -1.39 13.04 -0.67
N ALA A 354 -1.60 13.26 -1.97
CA ALA A 354 -1.24 14.50 -2.64
C ALA A 354 -2.10 15.72 -2.20
N SER A 355 -3.30 15.47 -1.66
CA SER A 355 -4.21 16.47 -1.07
C SER A 355 -4.03 16.65 0.43
N ASN A 356 -3.22 15.82 1.10
CA ASN A 356 -3.12 15.71 2.56
C ASN A 356 -4.50 15.46 3.20
N THR A 357 -5.17 14.39 2.75
CA THR A 357 -6.40 13.83 3.32
C THR A 357 -6.17 12.39 3.82
N THR A 358 -6.92 11.91 4.82
CA THR A 358 -6.97 10.48 5.15
C THR A 358 -7.54 9.68 3.97
N CYS A 359 -7.41 8.35 4.04
CA CYS A 359 -7.99 7.46 3.04
C CYS A 359 -8.32 6.13 3.70
N CYS A 360 -9.53 5.61 3.51
CA CYS A 360 -9.89 4.26 3.91
C CYS A 360 -10.50 3.50 2.73
N VAL A 361 -10.22 2.19 2.67
CA VAL A 361 -10.88 1.26 1.73
C VAL A 361 -11.98 0.54 2.50
N VAL A 362 -13.21 0.60 1.99
CA VAL A 362 -14.39 -0.09 2.55
C VAL A 362 -14.86 -1.13 1.55
N HIS A 363 -14.73 -2.40 1.91
CA HIS A 363 -15.13 -3.52 1.05
C HIS A 363 -16.60 -3.89 1.30
N VAL A 364 -17.44 -3.85 0.27
CA VAL A 364 -18.84 -4.31 0.36
C VAL A 364 -18.90 -5.79 -0.02
N GLY A 365 -18.96 -6.65 1.00
CA GLY A 365 -18.90 -8.10 0.87
C GLY A 365 -20.26 -8.69 0.48
N THR A 366 -20.54 -8.76 -0.81
CA THR A 366 -21.76 -9.40 -1.36
C THR A 366 -21.40 -10.68 -2.12
N PRO A 367 -22.07 -11.82 -1.86
CA PRO A 367 -21.88 -13.04 -2.66
C PRO A 367 -22.17 -12.82 -4.14
N VAL A 368 -21.45 -13.52 -5.02
CA VAL A 368 -21.62 -13.41 -6.48
C VAL A 368 -23.05 -13.74 -6.90
N ASP A 369 -23.65 -14.81 -6.36
CA ASP A 369 -25.02 -15.21 -6.68
C ASP A 369 -26.05 -14.14 -6.32
N GLN A 370 -25.82 -13.38 -5.22
CA GLN A 370 -26.66 -12.25 -4.84
C GLN A 370 -26.47 -11.06 -5.79
N CYS A 371 -25.24 -10.82 -6.26
CA CYS A 371 -24.96 -9.79 -7.26
C CYS A 371 -25.67 -10.09 -8.60
N VAL A 372 -25.70 -11.37 -9.01
CA VAL A 372 -26.46 -11.84 -10.17
C VAL A 372 -27.96 -11.67 -9.94
N ALA A 373 -28.50 -12.13 -8.82
CA ALA A 373 -29.92 -11.98 -8.49
C ALA A 373 -30.39 -10.51 -8.47
N ASN A 374 -29.55 -9.60 -7.95
CA ASN A 374 -29.78 -8.15 -7.98
C ASN A 374 -29.82 -7.64 -9.43
N ASN A 375 -28.90 -8.06 -10.29
CA ASN A 375 -28.90 -7.67 -11.71
C ASN A 375 -30.11 -8.21 -12.48
N ASP A 376 -30.51 -9.45 -12.22
CA ASP A 376 -31.68 -10.08 -12.84
C ASP A 376 -32.98 -9.39 -12.43
N ALA A 377 -33.06 -8.84 -11.21
CA ALA A 377 -34.19 -8.03 -10.77
C ALA A 377 -34.27 -6.71 -11.55
N ARG A 378 -33.12 -6.06 -11.79
CA ARG A 378 -33.00 -4.84 -12.61
C ARG A 378 -33.42 -5.11 -14.07
N LEU A 379 -32.93 -6.20 -14.68
CA LEU A 379 -33.34 -6.62 -16.03
C LEU A 379 -34.85 -6.86 -16.14
N ARG A 380 -35.45 -7.61 -15.20
CA ARG A 380 -36.90 -7.86 -15.19
C ARG A 380 -37.73 -6.57 -15.06
N ARG A 381 -37.27 -5.62 -14.24
CA ARG A 381 -37.89 -4.30 -14.08
C ARG A 381 -37.79 -3.48 -15.38
N ASP A 382 -36.65 -3.49 -16.04
CA ASP A 382 -36.42 -2.70 -17.25
C ASP A 382 -37.22 -3.29 -18.45
N GLU A 383 -37.36 -4.62 -18.53
CA GLU A 383 -38.32 -5.28 -19.43
C GLU A 383 -39.78 -4.89 -19.16
N ALA A 384 -40.19 -4.81 -17.89
CA ALA A 384 -41.55 -4.40 -17.52
C ALA A 384 -41.82 -2.94 -17.95
N LYS A 385 -40.87 -2.04 -17.66
CA LYS A 385 -40.92 -0.62 -18.10
C LYS A 385 -41.04 -0.49 -19.63
N GLN A 386 -40.40 -1.37 -20.41
CA GLN A 386 -40.52 -1.36 -21.87
C GLN A 386 -41.86 -1.92 -22.39
N LYS A 387 -42.50 -2.83 -21.65
CA LYS A 387 -43.80 -3.44 -22.05
C LYS A 387 -45.01 -2.53 -21.75
N ASP A 388 -44.92 -1.65 -20.75
CA ASP A 388 -46.06 -0.85 -20.24
C ASP A 388 -46.22 0.56 -20.84
N GLY A 389 -45.28 0.98 -21.71
CA GLY A 389 -45.51 1.97 -22.77
C GLY A 389 -46.02 3.38 -22.42
N SER A 390 -46.03 3.79 -21.15
CA SER A 390 -46.68 5.03 -20.70
C SER A 390 -45.81 5.88 -19.75
N SER A 391 -45.88 7.20 -19.92
CA SER A 391 -45.20 8.15 -19.02
C SER A 391 -45.91 8.22 -17.65
N PRO A 392 -45.19 8.52 -16.56
CA PRO A 392 -45.80 8.55 -15.23
C PRO A 392 -46.76 9.74 -15.10
N GLN A 393 -48.06 9.46 -15.14
CA GLN A 393 -49.10 10.31 -14.58
C GLN A 393 -49.71 9.64 -13.35
N GLU A 394 -50.01 10.47 -12.36
CA GLU A 394 -50.53 10.09 -11.05
C GLU A 394 -51.88 9.35 -11.18
N VAL A 395 -52.03 8.21 -10.49
CA VAL A 395 -53.34 7.63 -10.20
C VAL A 395 -53.42 7.29 -8.71
N GLN A 396 -54.25 8.03 -7.98
CA GLN A 396 -54.57 7.78 -6.58
C GLN A 396 -55.70 6.75 -6.45
N SER A 397 -55.58 5.84 -5.47
CA SER A 397 -56.67 5.05 -4.85
C SER A 397 -57.37 3.99 -5.75
N ILE A 398 -58.00 2.90 -5.27
CA ILE A 398 -58.64 2.59 -3.98
C ILE A 398 -58.36 1.12 -3.52
N CYS A 399 -58.25 0.96 -2.19
CA CYS A 399 -58.31 -0.20 -1.29
C CYS A 399 -58.70 -1.63 -1.78
N THR A 400 -58.02 -2.64 -1.23
CA THR A 400 -58.59 -3.53 -0.17
C THR A 400 -57.47 -4.10 0.73
N GLU A 401 -57.82 -4.43 1.98
CA GLU A 401 -56.89 -4.85 3.04
C GLU A 401 -56.49 -6.33 2.91
N ASP A 402 -55.21 -6.64 3.12
CA ASP A 402 -54.80 -7.87 3.80
C ASP A 402 -53.42 -7.71 4.46
N ILE A 403 -53.28 -8.18 5.70
CA ILE A 403 -52.09 -7.90 6.52
C ILE A 403 -51.08 -9.04 6.39
N SER A 404 -50.00 -8.79 5.66
CA SER A 404 -48.74 -9.53 5.80
C SER A 404 -47.57 -8.60 5.50
N SER A 405 -46.50 -8.72 6.29
CA SER A 405 -45.35 -7.81 6.27
C SER A 405 -44.67 -7.76 4.90
N LYS A 406 -44.87 -6.66 4.17
CA LYS A 406 -44.00 -6.32 3.04
C LYS A 406 -42.59 -6.02 3.56
N PRO A 407 -41.52 -6.53 2.91
CA PRO A 407 -40.20 -5.92 3.03
C PRO A 407 -40.28 -4.46 2.58
N GLU A 408 -39.48 -3.58 3.16
CA GLU A 408 -39.33 -2.21 2.63
C GLU A 408 -38.85 -2.29 1.18
N GLU A 409 -39.65 -1.78 0.24
CA GLU A 409 -39.30 -1.74 -1.17
C GLU A 409 -38.14 -0.76 -1.37
N SER A 410 -36.91 -1.29 -1.47
CA SER A 410 -35.76 -0.49 -1.85
C SER A 410 -35.95 -0.04 -3.30
N ASN A 411 -36.13 1.27 -3.49
CA ASN A 411 -36.13 1.91 -4.82
C ASN A 411 -34.70 1.91 -5.39
N ASP A 412 -34.22 0.72 -5.75
CA ASP A 412 -33.05 0.53 -6.58
C ASP A 412 -33.39 0.97 -8.01
N ASP A 413 -33.06 2.21 -8.35
CA ASP A 413 -33.21 2.78 -9.68
C ASP A 413 -31.95 2.61 -10.56
N GLU A 414 -30.96 1.80 -10.14
CA GLU A 414 -29.76 1.58 -10.94
C GLU A 414 -30.03 0.76 -12.21
N GLU A 415 -29.39 1.16 -13.32
CA GLU A 415 -29.36 0.43 -14.58
C GLU A 415 -28.85 -1.02 -14.39
N ALA A 416 -29.38 -1.97 -15.17
CA ALA A 416 -28.81 -3.31 -15.27
C ALA A 416 -27.47 -3.31 -16.05
N TYR A 417 -26.61 -4.29 -15.77
CA TYR A 417 -25.57 -4.73 -16.71
C TYR A 417 -26.14 -5.81 -17.63
N THR A 418 -25.61 -5.95 -18.86
CA THR A 418 -25.88 -7.17 -19.64
C THR A 418 -25.28 -8.39 -18.94
N PRO A 419 -25.83 -9.60 -19.11
CA PRO A 419 -25.29 -10.81 -18.49
C PRO A 419 -23.81 -11.07 -18.85
N GLU A 420 -23.38 -10.79 -20.08
CA GLU A 420 -21.97 -10.94 -20.46
C GLU A 420 -21.08 -9.93 -19.75
N LEU A 421 -21.51 -8.66 -19.67
CA LEU A 421 -20.74 -7.59 -19.04
C LEU A 421 -20.66 -7.76 -17.52
N LEU A 422 -21.74 -8.19 -16.87
CA LEU A 422 -21.76 -8.50 -15.44
C LEU A 422 -20.72 -9.57 -15.10
N ASN A 423 -20.76 -10.70 -15.83
CA ASN A 423 -19.80 -11.79 -15.65
C ASN A 423 -18.37 -11.31 -15.94
N ASN A 424 -18.15 -10.55 -17.00
CA ASN A 424 -16.85 -9.97 -17.33
C ASN A 424 -16.29 -9.12 -16.18
N LEU A 425 -17.12 -8.25 -15.59
CA LEU A 425 -16.74 -7.40 -14.46
C LEU A 425 -16.45 -8.20 -13.19
N ILE A 426 -17.23 -9.24 -12.88
CA ILE A 426 -16.95 -10.17 -11.77
C ILE A 426 -15.59 -10.86 -11.96
N PHE A 427 -15.29 -11.40 -13.15
CA PHE A 427 -14.00 -12.03 -13.47
C PHE A 427 -12.79 -11.07 -13.55
N ARG A 428 -13.05 -9.76 -13.52
CA ARG A 428 -12.04 -8.69 -13.48
C ARG A 428 -11.92 -8.04 -12.11
N TYR A 429 -12.81 -8.32 -11.16
CA TYR A 429 -12.77 -7.77 -9.81
C TYR A 429 -11.52 -8.30 -9.07
N GLU A 430 -10.64 -7.38 -8.69
CA GLU A 430 -9.46 -7.63 -7.88
C GLU A 430 -9.77 -7.23 -6.43
N GLU A 431 -10.07 -8.21 -5.57
CA GLU A 431 -10.36 -7.98 -4.15
C GLU A 431 -9.26 -7.13 -3.45
N PRO A 432 -9.65 -6.24 -2.53
CA PRO A 432 -8.72 -5.36 -1.81
C PRO A 432 -7.72 -6.16 -0.97
N SER A 433 -6.43 -6.00 -1.27
CA SER A 433 -5.37 -6.89 -0.78
C SER A 433 -4.92 -6.55 0.64
N THR A 434 -5.12 -7.49 1.57
CA THR A 434 -4.64 -7.38 2.97
C THR A 434 -3.12 -7.23 3.11
N HIS A 435 -2.34 -7.56 2.07
CA HIS A 435 -0.88 -7.49 2.05
C HIS A 435 -0.32 -6.12 1.64
N SER A 436 -1.14 -5.20 1.14
CA SER A 436 -0.69 -3.85 0.74
C SER A 436 -1.40 -2.81 1.60
N ARG A 437 -0.66 -2.04 2.40
CA ARG A 437 -1.22 -1.09 3.40
C ARG A 437 -2.29 -0.15 2.81
N TRP A 438 -2.08 0.32 1.58
CA TRP A 438 -2.99 1.23 0.85
C TRP A 438 -4.17 0.53 0.17
N ASP A 439 -4.12 -0.79 0.01
CA ASP A 439 -5.16 -1.61 -0.65
C ASP A 439 -5.97 -2.44 0.36
N LYS A 440 -5.45 -2.59 1.58
CA LYS A 440 -6.08 -3.37 2.65
C LYS A 440 -7.44 -2.73 2.99
N PRO A 441 -8.55 -3.51 2.99
CA PRO A 441 -9.82 -2.99 3.46
C PRO A 441 -9.68 -2.68 4.95
N LEU A 442 -9.94 -1.43 5.33
CA LEU A 442 -9.98 -1.03 6.73
C LEU A 442 -11.28 -1.51 7.37
N PHE A 443 -12.35 -1.51 6.59
CA PHE A 443 -13.65 -2.05 6.93
C PHE A 443 -14.13 -3.01 5.85
N THR A 444 -14.81 -4.07 6.26
CA THR A 444 -15.61 -4.92 5.36
C THR A 444 -17.03 -4.89 5.87
N VAL A 445 -17.98 -4.55 4.99
CA VAL A 445 -19.41 -4.46 5.27
C VAL A 445 -20.09 -5.57 4.48
N PRO A 446 -20.44 -6.70 5.12
CA PRO A 446 -21.29 -7.72 4.51
C PRO A 446 -22.59 -7.14 3.95
N TRP A 447 -23.10 -7.75 2.88
CA TRP A 447 -24.42 -7.42 2.33
C TRP A 447 -25.55 -7.55 3.36
N SER A 448 -25.45 -8.54 4.25
CA SER A 448 -26.44 -8.85 5.30
C SER A 448 -26.60 -7.79 6.38
N ASP A 449 -25.61 -6.92 6.57
CA ASP A 449 -25.56 -6.05 7.74
C ASP A 449 -26.49 -4.86 7.53
N ALA A 450 -27.29 -4.50 8.54
CA ALA A 450 -28.26 -3.41 8.40
C ALA A 450 -27.57 -2.09 8.04
N GLU A 451 -26.48 -1.74 8.73
CA GLU A 451 -25.75 -0.49 8.59
C GLU A 451 -24.23 -0.72 8.52
N PRO A 452 -23.45 0.13 7.82
CA PRO A 452 -22.00 0.13 7.94
C PRO A 452 -21.56 0.62 9.33
N PRO A 453 -20.34 0.29 9.80
CA PRO A 453 -19.80 0.75 11.08
C PRO A 453 -19.41 2.24 11.00
N VAL A 454 -20.41 3.13 10.94
CA VAL A 454 -20.22 4.57 10.71
C VAL A 454 -19.41 5.24 11.82
N ALA A 455 -19.55 4.79 13.08
CA ALA A 455 -18.76 5.26 14.21
C ALA A 455 -17.26 5.07 13.97
N ASP A 456 -16.86 3.84 13.65
CA ASP A 456 -15.45 3.49 13.41
C ASP A 456 -14.92 4.13 12.12
N ILE A 457 -15.75 4.20 11.06
CA ILE A 457 -15.39 4.86 9.80
C ILE A 457 -15.15 6.35 10.03
N PHE A 458 -16.05 7.04 10.73
CA PHE A 458 -15.92 8.47 11.03
C PHE A 458 -14.70 8.75 11.93
N GLN A 459 -14.47 7.91 12.95
CA GLN A 459 -13.27 8.01 13.79
C GLN A 459 -11.98 7.78 13.00
N ALA A 460 -11.96 6.80 12.08
CA ALA A 460 -10.79 6.51 11.25
C ALA A 460 -10.47 7.63 10.23
N LEU A 461 -11.48 8.44 9.86
CA LEU A 461 -11.34 9.57 8.93
C LEU A 461 -11.03 10.89 9.64
N SER A 462 -11.63 11.15 10.81
CA SER A 462 -11.57 12.45 11.49
C SER A 462 -10.79 12.47 12.80
N GLY A 463 -10.44 11.29 13.34
CA GLY A 463 -9.90 11.14 14.70
C GLY A 463 -10.95 11.28 15.81
N VAL A 464 -12.18 11.69 15.50
CA VAL A 464 -13.22 12.01 16.49
C VAL A 464 -14.08 10.76 16.78
N VAL A 465 -14.15 10.40 18.06
CA VAL A 465 -14.98 9.29 18.54
C VAL A 465 -16.43 9.73 18.56
N LEU A 466 -17.29 9.06 17.79
CA LEU A 466 -18.74 9.23 17.92
C LEU A 466 -19.23 8.51 19.19
N PRO A 467 -20.17 9.09 19.96
CA PRO A 467 -20.83 8.36 21.04
C PRO A 467 -21.55 7.14 20.47
N SER A 468 -21.11 5.93 20.84
CA SER A 468 -21.79 4.72 20.37
C SER A 468 -23.25 4.73 20.80
N ALA A 469 -24.16 4.56 19.84
CA ALA A 469 -25.49 4.06 20.15
C ALA A 469 -25.36 2.71 20.88
N GLU A 470 -26.12 2.53 21.96
CA GLU A 470 -25.95 1.41 22.89
C GLU A 470 -26.15 0.04 22.19
N SER A 471 -25.07 -0.71 21.99
CA SER A 471 -25.16 -2.15 21.75
C SER A 471 -25.15 -2.90 23.09
N THR A 472 -26.33 -3.02 23.71
CA THR A 472 -26.54 -3.93 24.84
C THR A 472 -26.44 -5.39 24.40
N THR A 473 -25.22 -5.91 24.29
CA THR A 473 -24.92 -7.34 24.32
C THR A 473 -23.62 -7.62 25.07
N GLU A 474 -23.70 -7.72 26.40
CA GLU A 474 -22.77 -8.58 27.12
C GLU A 474 -22.94 -10.01 26.59
N THR A 475 -21.98 -10.48 25.78
CA THR A 475 -21.90 -11.91 25.43
C THR A 475 -20.69 -12.49 26.15
N PRO A 476 -20.87 -13.35 27.17
CA PRO A 476 -19.74 -13.84 27.96
C PRO A 476 -18.90 -14.82 27.14
N VAL A 477 -17.61 -14.51 27.01
CA VAL A 477 -16.63 -15.36 26.33
C VAL A 477 -16.25 -16.54 27.26
N SER A 478 -17.12 -17.54 27.40
CA SER A 478 -16.91 -18.61 28.40
C SER A 478 -17.35 -20.03 28.07
N ASN A 479 -17.90 -20.36 26.89
CA ASN A 479 -18.44 -21.72 26.62
C ASN A 479 -17.90 -22.49 25.39
N LEU A 480 -17.12 -21.89 24.49
CA LEU A 480 -16.58 -22.64 23.32
C LEU A 480 -15.37 -23.53 23.65
N THR A 481 -14.63 -23.25 24.72
CA THR A 481 -13.46 -24.04 25.15
C THR A 481 -13.81 -25.36 25.85
N GLN A 482 -15.04 -25.55 26.33
CA GLN A 482 -15.45 -26.80 26.98
C GLN A 482 -15.83 -27.90 25.98
N SER A 483 -16.35 -27.55 24.79
CA SER A 483 -16.84 -28.53 23.81
C SER A 483 -15.74 -29.28 23.05
N LEU A 484 -14.48 -28.85 23.13
CA LEU A 484 -13.35 -29.48 22.44
C LEU A 484 -12.47 -30.36 23.37
N ALA A 485 -12.79 -30.43 24.67
CA ALA A 485 -12.05 -31.22 25.64
C ALA A 485 -12.49 -32.70 25.72
N SER A 486 -13.57 -33.08 25.03
CA SER A 486 -14.21 -34.40 25.13
C SER A 486 -14.10 -35.24 23.86
N SER A 487 -12.88 -35.41 23.33
CA SER A 487 -12.58 -36.32 22.22
C SER A 487 -11.23 -37.03 22.40
N THR A 488 -11.12 -37.89 23.42
CA THR A 488 -9.98 -38.81 23.56
C THR A 488 -10.09 -39.95 22.55
N LEU A 489 -9.09 -40.08 21.66
CA LEU A 489 -8.73 -41.36 21.05
C LEU A 489 -7.21 -41.55 21.13
N SER A 490 -6.80 -42.82 21.25
CA SER A 490 -5.61 -43.26 21.97
C SER A 490 -4.33 -43.43 21.14
N ASP A 491 -3.18 -43.32 21.83
CA ASP A 491 -1.84 -43.66 21.36
C ASP A 491 -1.70 -45.06 20.75
N LEU A 492 -0.65 -45.25 19.92
CA LEU A 492 0.10 -46.50 19.91
C LEU A 492 1.61 -46.30 19.57
N ALA A 493 2.46 -46.42 20.60
CA ALA A 493 3.84 -46.94 20.66
C ALA A 493 4.86 -46.63 19.53
N SER A 494 5.96 -45.89 19.79
CA SER A 494 7.29 -46.37 20.30
C SER A 494 8.24 -46.92 19.18
N THR A 495 9.59 -46.89 19.25
CA THR A 495 10.50 -47.05 20.41
C THR A 495 11.96 -46.65 20.06
N THR A 496 12.66 -45.87 20.92
CA THR A 496 14.13 -45.87 21.28
C THR A 496 15.25 -45.87 20.19
N THR A 497 16.48 -45.37 20.35
CA THR A 497 17.43 -44.99 21.46
C THR A 497 18.30 -43.78 21.00
N SER A 498 19.29 -43.19 21.72
CA SER A 498 19.57 -42.87 23.14
C SER A 498 20.72 -41.79 23.15
N GLY A 499 21.31 -41.39 24.31
CA GLY A 499 22.62 -40.65 24.28
C GLY A 499 22.88 -39.43 25.22
N ARG A 500 22.67 -39.56 26.53
CA ARG A 500 23.26 -38.77 27.67
C ARG A 500 23.28 -37.21 27.70
N ALA A 501 22.58 -36.72 28.72
CA ALA A 501 22.36 -35.34 29.16
C ALA A 501 23.53 -34.56 29.80
N PHE A 502 23.32 -33.23 29.97
CA PHE A 502 23.46 -32.53 31.27
C PHE A 502 22.45 -31.37 31.40
N ASN A 503 22.04 -31.05 32.64
CA ASN A 503 20.85 -30.24 32.97
C ASN A 503 21.08 -28.71 33.04
N ARG A 504 20.11 -27.93 32.54
CA ARG A 504 19.55 -26.72 33.19
C ARG A 504 18.04 -26.62 32.85
N GLY A 505 17.26 -26.06 33.77
CA GLY A 505 15.81 -26.34 33.90
C GLY A 505 14.95 -25.96 32.68
N GLN A 506 14.02 -26.86 32.31
CA GLN A 506 13.05 -26.63 31.25
C GLN A 506 11.77 -25.98 31.79
N SER A 507 11.37 -24.86 31.17
CA SER A 507 9.99 -24.39 31.19
C SER A 507 9.13 -25.35 30.35
N THR A 508 7.96 -25.73 30.85
CA THR A 508 7.02 -26.68 30.22
C THR A 508 6.20 -26.06 29.07
N ARG A 509 6.77 -25.10 28.33
CA ARG A 509 6.12 -24.54 27.14
C ARG A 509 6.26 -25.53 25.99
N PRO A 510 5.18 -25.95 25.31
CA PRO A 510 5.29 -26.85 24.16
C PRO A 510 6.19 -26.21 23.10
N LYS A 511 7.07 -27.00 22.47
CA LYS A 511 7.83 -26.55 21.31
C LYS A 511 6.85 -26.21 20.19
N ILE A 512 6.59 -24.92 20.02
CA ILE A 512 5.87 -24.41 18.85
C ILE A 512 6.75 -24.72 17.65
N ILE A 513 6.38 -25.77 16.90
CA ILE A 513 6.83 -25.93 15.52
C ILE A 513 6.28 -24.72 14.78
N PRO A 514 7.12 -23.84 14.19
CA PRO A 514 6.61 -22.68 13.48
C PRO A 514 5.68 -23.15 12.35
N HIS A 515 4.46 -22.63 12.33
CA HIS A 515 3.60 -22.77 11.16
C HIS A 515 4.38 -22.21 9.96
N GLN A 516 4.35 -22.89 8.81
CA GLN A 516 5.09 -22.48 7.60
C GLN A 516 4.71 -21.08 7.04
N ALA A 517 3.77 -20.37 7.67
CA ALA A 517 3.41 -18.99 7.39
C ALA A 517 4.25 -17.95 8.18
N THR A 518 4.99 -18.34 9.22
CA THR A 518 5.83 -17.42 10.04
C THR A 518 7.33 -17.59 9.85
N VAL A 519 7.77 -18.48 8.95
CA VAL A 519 9.14 -18.48 8.44
C VAL A 519 9.23 -17.36 7.40
N GLN A 520 10.09 -16.36 7.63
CA GLN A 520 10.35 -15.30 6.66
C GLN A 520 10.84 -15.92 5.34
N ALA A 521 10.36 -15.38 4.21
CA ALA A 521 10.92 -15.74 2.92
C ALA A 521 12.39 -15.33 2.88
N VAL A 522 13.28 -16.32 2.72
CA VAL A 522 14.70 -16.09 2.44
C VAL A 522 14.80 -15.29 1.14
N ALA A 523 15.70 -14.31 1.10
CA ALA A 523 15.88 -13.43 -0.05
C ALA A 523 16.09 -14.28 -1.32
N THR A 524 15.14 -14.17 -2.26
CA THR A 524 15.23 -14.88 -3.53
C THR A 524 16.38 -14.28 -4.33
N ASP A 525 17.32 -15.11 -4.77
CA ASP A 525 18.39 -14.66 -5.67
C ASP A 525 17.78 -13.99 -6.91
N SER A 526 18.25 -12.78 -7.22
CA SER A 526 17.75 -11.98 -8.34
C SER A 526 18.05 -12.64 -9.69
N GLY A 527 19.16 -13.39 -9.79
CA GLY A 527 19.50 -14.20 -10.95
C GLY A 527 18.52 -15.36 -11.16
N ALA A 528 18.21 -16.10 -10.10
CA ALA A 528 17.23 -17.19 -10.13
C ALA A 528 15.82 -16.71 -10.52
N LEU A 529 15.36 -15.58 -9.97
CA LEU A 529 14.04 -15.02 -10.30
C LEU A 529 13.97 -14.54 -11.76
N TYR A 530 15.03 -13.88 -12.26
CA TYR A 530 15.13 -13.53 -13.69
C TYR A 530 15.12 -14.76 -14.60
N ALA A 531 15.82 -15.85 -14.24
CA ALA A 531 15.78 -17.11 -14.97
C ALA A 531 14.37 -17.73 -14.99
N MET A 532 13.63 -17.64 -13.88
CA MET A 532 12.23 -18.07 -13.77
C MET A 532 11.33 -17.32 -14.76
N GLU A 533 11.45 -16.01 -14.79
CA GLU A 533 10.66 -15.14 -15.66
C GLU A 533 10.98 -15.38 -17.13
N LYS A 534 12.25 -15.60 -17.48
CA LYS A 534 12.70 -15.91 -18.83
C LYS A 534 12.13 -17.22 -19.35
N ARG A 535 12.30 -18.33 -18.62
CA ARG A 535 11.83 -19.67 -19.07
C ARG A 535 10.31 -19.73 -19.21
N THR A 536 9.57 -19.21 -18.23
CA THR A 536 8.09 -19.12 -18.32
C THR A 536 7.60 -18.23 -19.46
N THR A 537 8.35 -17.18 -19.82
CA THR A 537 8.03 -16.33 -21.00
C THR A 537 8.24 -17.09 -22.31
N ALA A 538 9.29 -17.91 -22.42
CA ALA A 538 9.53 -18.72 -23.61
C ALA A 538 8.41 -19.76 -23.85
N VAL A 539 7.89 -20.38 -22.79
CA VAL A 539 6.69 -21.26 -22.88
C VAL A 539 5.47 -20.49 -23.43
N VAL A 540 5.16 -19.31 -22.89
CA VAL A 540 4.03 -18.48 -23.37
C VAL A 540 4.25 -18.03 -24.83
N ASN A 541 5.49 -17.72 -25.22
CA ASN A 541 5.81 -17.35 -26.61
C ASN A 541 5.66 -18.53 -27.58
N ALA A 542 5.99 -19.75 -27.17
CA ALA A 542 5.79 -20.96 -27.98
C ALA A 542 4.29 -21.26 -28.19
N ILE A 543 3.48 -21.15 -27.13
CA ILE A 543 2.00 -21.25 -27.24
C ILE A 543 1.44 -20.18 -28.19
N ARG A 544 1.96 -18.93 -28.13
CA ARG A 544 1.57 -17.86 -29.06
C ARG A 544 1.97 -18.14 -30.51
N ALA A 545 3.15 -18.74 -30.75
CA ALA A 545 3.55 -19.14 -32.09
C ALA A 545 2.65 -20.25 -32.64
N PHE A 546 2.27 -21.21 -31.79
CA PHE A 546 1.31 -22.26 -32.15
C PHE A 546 -0.06 -21.68 -32.55
N THR A 547 -0.63 -20.74 -31.77
CA THR A 547 -1.94 -20.15 -32.08
C THR A 547 -1.91 -19.16 -33.26
N GLN A 548 -0.75 -18.64 -33.62
CA GLN A 548 -0.57 -17.89 -34.87
C GLN A 548 -0.60 -18.81 -36.10
N ALA A 549 -0.08 -20.03 -35.99
CA ALA A 549 -0.17 -21.04 -37.06
C ALA A 549 -1.54 -21.75 -37.09
N ASN A 550 -2.18 -21.90 -35.93
CA ASN A 550 -3.46 -22.59 -35.73
C ASN A 550 -4.43 -21.66 -34.98
N PRO A 551 -5.10 -20.71 -35.67
CA PRO A 551 -5.96 -19.73 -35.01
C PRO A 551 -7.29 -20.32 -34.50
N SER A 552 -7.82 -21.35 -35.17
CA SER A 552 -9.09 -22.03 -34.85
C SER A 552 -8.87 -23.29 -34.01
N ALA A 553 -9.73 -23.52 -33.01
CA ALA A 553 -9.70 -24.71 -32.16
C ALA A 553 -10.12 -25.96 -32.95
N GLU A 554 -11.15 -25.87 -33.79
CA GLU A 554 -11.56 -26.95 -34.69
C GLU A 554 -10.43 -27.37 -35.64
N VAL A 555 -9.75 -26.41 -36.27
CA VAL A 555 -8.62 -26.68 -37.18
C VAL A 555 -7.42 -27.28 -36.43
N ALA A 556 -7.09 -26.75 -35.25
CA ALA A 556 -6.00 -27.26 -34.42
C ALA A 556 -6.26 -28.69 -33.93
N LEU A 557 -7.51 -29.03 -33.60
CA LEU A 557 -7.91 -30.38 -33.21
C LEU A 557 -7.87 -31.36 -34.39
N ALA A 558 -8.36 -30.95 -35.57
CA ALA A 558 -8.33 -31.78 -36.78
C ALA A 558 -6.90 -32.09 -37.26
N GLN A 559 -5.93 -31.22 -36.97
CA GLN A 559 -4.50 -31.41 -37.28
C GLN A 559 -3.70 -32.04 -36.13
N SER A 560 -4.30 -32.24 -34.95
CA SER A 560 -3.59 -32.79 -33.79
C SER A 560 -3.23 -34.26 -33.98
N THR A 561 -1.98 -34.60 -33.67
CA THR A 561 -1.49 -35.98 -33.60
C THR A 561 -1.83 -36.67 -32.27
N HIS A 562 -2.43 -35.97 -31.31
CA HIS A 562 -2.71 -36.46 -29.97
C HIS A 562 -4.21 -36.83 -29.78
N GLN A 563 -4.50 -38.09 -29.50
CA GLN A 563 -5.87 -38.68 -29.57
C GLN A 563 -6.95 -38.03 -28.69
N LYS A 564 -6.59 -37.19 -27.71
CA LYS A 564 -7.52 -36.59 -26.74
C LYS A 564 -7.56 -35.05 -26.73
N GLY A 565 -6.85 -34.37 -27.63
CA GLY A 565 -6.79 -32.90 -27.63
C GLY A 565 -5.60 -32.34 -28.40
N ILE A 566 -5.28 -31.07 -28.17
CA ILE A 566 -4.12 -30.39 -28.76
C ILE A 566 -2.89 -30.64 -27.88
N ALA A 567 -1.74 -30.92 -28.50
CA ALA A 567 -0.44 -30.95 -27.85
C ALA A 567 0.49 -29.90 -28.48
N ILE A 568 1.09 -29.04 -27.65
CA ILE A 568 1.99 -27.97 -28.07
C ILE A 568 3.37 -28.21 -27.48
N GLU A 569 4.35 -28.51 -28.32
CA GLU A 569 5.75 -28.62 -27.93
C GLU A 569 6.33 -27.24 -27.59
N VAL A 570 7.08 -27.14 -26.48
CA VAL A 570 7.67 -25.87 -26.00
C VAL A 570 9.16 -26.01 -25.67
N PRO A 571 10.04 -25.05 -26.05
CA PRO A 571 11.50 -25.28 -26.00
C PRO A 571 12.12 -25.45 -24.61
N GLU A 572 11.43 -24.98 -23.56
CA GLU A 572 11.93 -25.01 -22.18
C GLU A 572 11.39 -26.21 -21.37
N SER A 573 10.72 -27.17 -22.00
CA SER A 573 10.13 -28.32 -21.31
C SER A 573 10.35 -29.66 -22.02
N SER A 574 10.48 -30.72 -21.23
CA SER A 574 10.49 -32.11 -21.66
C SER A 574 9.09 -32.69 -21.92
N ILE A 575 8.04 -31.93 -21.62
CA ILE A 575 6.63 -32.32 -21.81
C ILE A 575 5.87 -31.25 -22.60
N PRO A 576 4.89 -31.64 -23.45
CA PRO A 576 4.07 -30.69 -24.18
C PRO A 576 3.02 -30.04 -23.28
N VAL A 577 2.57 -28.85 -23.67
CA VAL A 577 1.34 -28.25 -23.15
C VAL A 577 0.15 -28.98 -23.78
N LEU A 578 -0.71 -29.55 -22.94
CA LEU A 578 -1.85 -30.38 -23.33
C LEU A 578 -3.16 -29.64 -23.07
N ILE A 579 -4.03 -29.63 -24.08
CA ILE A 579 -5.35 -29.00 -24.01
C ILE A 579 -6.37 -30.05 -24.44
N PRO A 580 -7.20 -30.59 -23.53
CA PRO A 580 -8.22 -31.57 -23.88
C PRO A 580 -9.16 -31.04 -24.97
N ALA A 581 -9.65 -31.92 -25.85
CA ALA A 581 -10.51 -31.52 -26.97
C ALA A 581 -11.76 -30.76 -26.52
N HIS A 582 -12.35 -31.16 -25.39
CA HIS A 582 -13.51 -30.49 -24.81
C HIS A 582 -13.17 -29.13 -24.16
N VAL A 583 -11.90 -28.84 -23.86
CA VAL A 583 -11.45 -27.56 -23.28
C VAL A 583 -10.95 -26.61 -24.37
N ALA A 584 -10.46 -27.15 -25.48
CA ALA A 584 -10.19 -26.36 -26.68
C ALA A 584 -11.46 -25.68 -27.23
N THR A 585 -12.63 -26.33 -27.07
CA THR A 585 -13.93 -25.85 -27.59
C THR A 585 -14.85 -25.19 -26.56
N THR A 586 -14.47 -25.07 -25.28
CA THR A 586 -15.26 -24.35 -24.25
C THR A 586 -15.03 -22.84 -24.24
N GLY A 587 -14.18 -22.31 -25.13
CA GLY A 587 -14.05 -20.87 -25.33
C GLY A 587 -15.35 -20.24 -25.84
N THR A 588 -15.56 -18.94 -25.57
CA THR A 588 -16.70 -18.18 -26.14
C THR A 588 -16.50 -17.83 -27.63
N THR A 589 -15.42 -18.33 -28.23
CA THR A 589 -15.02 -18.20 -29.62
C THR A 589 -14.19 -19.43 -30.00
N ASP A 590 -14.25 -19.84 -31.26
CA ASP A 590 -13.35 -20.86 -31.83
C ASP A 590 -11.90 -20.32 -32.00
N GLU A 591 -11.71 -19.00 -31.94
CA GLU A 591 -10.37 -18.42 -31.98
C GLU A 591 -9.57 -18.73 -30.70
N LEU A 592 -8.61 -19.65 -30.77
CA LEU A 592 -7.79 -20.09 -29.63
C LEU A 592 -7.12 -18.93 -28.90
N ALA A 593 -6.62 -17.93 -29.63
CA ALA A 593 -5.99 -16.73 -29.09
C ALA A 593 -6.88 -15.48 -29.08
N GLY A 594 -8.12 -15.58 -29.56
CA GLY A 594 -9.07 -14.48 -29.66
C GLY A 594 -9.61 -14.00 -28.31
N ALA A 595 -10.46 -12.97 -28.32
CA ALA A 595 -11.10 -12.49 -27.11
C ALA A 595 -12.07 -13.55 -26.56
N GLY A 596 -11.77 -14.10 -25.38
CA GLY A 596 -12.49 -15.24 -24.80
C GLY A 596 -11.94 -16.63 -25.18
N GLY A 597 -10.91 -16.68 -26.03
CA GLY A 597 -10.19 -17.90 -26.38
C GLY A 597 -9.41 -18.50 -25.21
N ILE A 598 -9.32 -19.84 -25.17
CA ILE A 598 -8.67 -20.59 -24.08
C ILE A 598 -7.15 -20.31 -23.97
N LEU A 599 -6.49 -19.95 -25.07
CA LEU A 599 -5.06 -19.57 -25.16
C LEU A 599 -4.85 -18.07 -25.38
N ALA A 600 -5.84 -17.23 -25.08
CA ALA A 600 -5.70 -15.78 -25.19
C ALA A 600 -4.52 -15.27 -24.33
N LEU A 601 -3.66 -14.41 -24.90
CA LEU A 601 -2.45 -13.91 -24.24
C LEU A 601 -2.70 -13.31 -22.84
N PRO A 602 -3.79 -12.55 -22.56
CA PRO A 602 -4.10 -12.08 -21.21
C PRO A 602 -4.35 -13.21 -20.19
N LYS A 603 -4.94 -14.33 -20.62
CA LYS A 603 -5.21 -15.51 -19.78
C LYS A 603 -3.91 -16.25 -19.47
N LEU A 604 -3.09 -16.53 -20.49
CA LEU A 604 -1.77 -17.13 -20.33
C LEU A 604 -0.86 -16.30 -19.40
N GLN A 605 -0.85 -14.97 -19.54
CA GLN A 605 -0.07 -14.09 -18.67
C GLN A 605 -0.63 -13.99 -17.24
N ARG A 606 -1.95 -14.18 -17.04
CA ARG A 606 -2.56 -14.29 -15.70
C ARG A 606 -2.06 -15.57 -15.00
N MET A 607 -2.18 -16.71 -15.67
CA MET A 607 -1.72 -18.02 -15.20
C MET A 607 -0.21 -18.02 -14.91
N ARG A 608 0.60 -17.41 -15.78
CA ARG A 608 2.04 -17.20 -15.56
C ARG A 608 2.33 -16.40 -14.29
N ARG A 609 1.65 -15.26 -14.07
CA ARG A 609 1.85 -14.43 -12.87
C ARG A 609 1.42 -15.16 -11.59
N GLN A 610 0.29 -15.87 -11.62
CA GLN A 610 -0.19 -16.72 -10.52
C GLN A 610 0.86 -17.78 -10.16
N TRP A 611 1.36 -18.53 -11.14
CA TRP A 611 2.37 -19.56 -10.91
C TRP A 611 3.69 -19.01 -10.40
N ILE A 612 4.19 -17.89 -10.95
CA ILE A 612 5.40 -17.22 -10.46
C ILE A 612 5.19 -16.76 -9.00
N SER A 613 4.04 -16.16 -8.67
CA SER A 613 3.75 -15.71 -7.31
C SER A 613 3.71 -16.86 -6.30
N LEU A 614 3.20 -18.03 -6.69
CA LEU A 614 3.17 -19.23 -5.85
C LEU A 614 4.56 -19.87 -5.65
N ASN A 615 5.40 -19.85 -6.70
CA ASN A 615 6.63 -20.62 -6.75
C ASN A 615 7.92 -19.80 -6.53
N ARG A 616 7.88 -18.47 -6.56
CA ARG A 616 9.06 -17.58 -6.34
C ARG A 616 9.83 -17.85 -5.04
N ARG A 617 9.17 -18.40 -4.02
CA ARG A 617 9.80 -18.73 -2.73
C ARG A 617 10.63 -20.03 -2.75
N TYR A 618 10.47 -20.87 -3.77
CA TYR A 618 11.10 -22.19 -3.85
C TYR A 618 12.31 -22.24 -4.79
N ILE A 619 12.52 -21.20 -5.61
CA ILE A 619 13.59 -21.20 -6.61
C ILE A 619 14.96 -20.86 -6.01
N GLY A 620 16.04 -21.39 -6.60
CA GLY A 620 17.42 -21.02 -6.29
C GLY A 620 18.00 -21.57 -4.98
N HIS A 621 17.24 -22.37 -4.23
CA HIS A 621 17.71 -22.95 -2.97
C HIS A 621 18.64 -24.16 -3.23
N GLY A 622 19.95 -23.95 -3.06
CA GLY A 622 20.95 -25.02 -3.05
C GLY A 622 20.71 -26.03 -1.92
N HIS A 623 21.20 -27.26 -2.09
CA HIS A 623 20.93 -28.43 -1.25
C HIS A 623 21.02 -28.17 0.27
N GLY A 624 19.87 -27.86 0.89
CA GLY A 624 19.71 -27.59 2.32
C GLY A 624 18.32 -28.04 2.79
N ALA A 625 18.29 -28.94 3.78
CA ALA A 625 17.13 -29.74 4.17
C ALA A 625 15.82 -28.96 4.45
N GLY A 626 14.67 -29.52 4.00
CA GLY A 626 13.38 -29.25 4.63
C GLY A 626 12.15 -29.42 3.73
N GLN A 627 12.05 -28.59 2.68
CA GLN A 627 10.90 -28.55 1.76
C GLN A 627 11.36 -28.31 0.33
N GLY A 628 10.64 -28.86 -0.65
CA GLY A 628 11.09 -29.00 -2.04
C GLY A 628 11.58 -27.69 -2.67
N SER A 629 12.85 -27.67 -3.08
CA SER A 629 13.42 -26.61 -3.90
C SER A 629 13.09 -26.82 -5.38
N LEU A 630 12.70 -25.74 -6.06
CA LEU A 630 12.50 -25.74 -7.51
C LEU A 630 13.83 -25.41 -8.19
N ALA A 631 14.43 -26.40 -8.86
CA ALA A 631 15.64 -26.19 -9.63
C ALA A 631 15.36 -25.29 -10.85
N ILE A 632 16.32 -24.42 -11.20
CA ILE A 632 16.16 -23.48 -12.34
C ILE A 632 15.94 -24.23 -13.66
N GLU A 633 16.55 -25.41 -13.82
CA GLU A 633 16.35 -26.30 -14.98
C GLU A 633 14.93 -26.86 -15.09
N SER A 634 14.26 -27.14 -13.96
CA SER A 634 12.92 -27.75 -13.95
C SER A 634 11.76 -26.75 -13.92
N VAL A 635 12.05 -25.44 -14.00
CA VAL A 635 11.05 -24.37 -14.03
C VAL A 635 10.07 -24.53 -15.21
N GLY A 636 10.57 -24.87 -16.40
CA GLY A 636 9.74 -25.03 -17.59
C GLY A 636 8.76 -26.20 -17.43
N ASP A 637 9.27 -27.39 -17.08
CA ASP A 637 8.46 -28.58 -16.77
C ASP A 637 7.42 -28.32 -15.67
N ALA A 638 7.82 -27.68 -14.57
CA ALA A 638 6.91 -27.39 -13.46
C ALA A 638 5.83 -26.37 -13.84
N PHE A 639 6.14 -25.43 -14.74
CA PHE A 639 5.15 -24.50 -15.28
C PHE A 639 4.21 -25.18 -16.29
N VAL A 640 4.71 -26.04 -17.17
CA VAL A 640 3.87 -26.80 -18.11
C VAL A 640 2.95 -27.78 -17.38
N ARG A 641 3.42 -28.46 -16.32
CA ARG A 641 2.54 -29.30 -15.46
C ARG A 641 1.41 -28.48 -14.84
N PHE A 642 1.69 -27.27 -14.38
CA PHE A 642 0.65 -26.36 -13.89
C PHE A 642 -0.34 -25.95 -14.98
N LEU A 643 0.13 -25.55 -16.16
CA LEU A 643 -0.74 -25.23 -17.29
C LEU A 643 -1.64 -26.42 -17.67
N ASN A 644 -1.07 -27.64 -17.74
CA ASN A 644 -1.81 -28.85 -18.06
C ASN A 644 -2.84 -29.22 -16.99
N HIS A 645 -2.60 -28.91 -15.72
CA HIS A 645 -3.58 -29.07 -14.65
C HIS A 645 -4.74 -28.07 -14.78
N GLU A 646 -4.42 -26.79 -15.01
CA GLU A 646 -5.41 -25.72 -15.19
C GLU A 646 -6.24 -25.87 -16.48
N PHE A 647 -5.67 -26.45 -17.53
CA PHE A 647 -6.39 -26.81 -18.76
C PHE A 647 -7.09 -28.18 -18.68
N GLY A 648 -6.62 -29.10 -17.83
CA GLY A 648 -7.20 -30.44 -17.71
C GLY A 648 -8.42 -30.51 -16.79
N GLY A 649 -8.44 -29.71 -15.73
CA GLY A 649 -9.32 -29.95 -14.59
C GLY A 649 -8.95 -31.22 -13.83
N VAL A 650 -9.68 -31.53 -12.75
CA VAL A 650 -9.40 -32.71 -11.92
C VAL A 650 -10.07 -33.96 -12.50
N GLU A 651 -9.55 -34.45 -13.63
CA GLU A 651 -9.69 -35.87 -13.98
C GLU A 651 -8.51 -36.66 -13.39
N ASN A 652 -8.81 -37.69 -12.60
CA ASN A 652 -7.81 -38.55 -11.97
C ASN A 652 -6.86 -39.18 -12.99
N THR A 653 -5.56 -39.12 -12.71
CA THR A 653 -4.59 -40.09 -13.23
C THR A 653 -3.63 -40.54 -12.12
N ASP A 654 -3.86 -41.75 -11.62
CA ASP A 654 -2.77 -42.60 -11.14
C ASP A 654 -1.82 -42.89 -12.31
N VAL A 655 -0.57 -42.37 -12.24
CA VAL A 655 0.64 -42.91 -12.89
C VAL A 655 1.85 -42.59 -12.01
#